data_AF-A0A1L9S4P2-F1
#
_entry.id   AF-A0A1L9S4P2-F1
#
_cell.length_a   1.000
_cell.length_b   1.000
_cell.length_c   1.000
_cell.angle_alpha   90.00
_cell.angle_beta   90.00
_cell.angle_gamma   90.00
#
_symmetry.space_group_name_H-M   'P 1'
#
loop_
_entity.id
_entity.type
_entity.pdbx_description
1 polymer ?
#
loop_
_entity_poly.entity_id
_entity_poly.type
_entity_poly.pdbx_seq_one_letter_code
_entity_poly.pdbx_strand_id
1 'polypeptide(L)'
;MLSASLLTGLVAINGLIAGGRAGILYHREAACTSPYQLQSDTLAIDDTSAQNLTLQANCGLKWKVETLADVTSWFIDCNDNLAFNQSTTVAQAVVVDSSTLTIQLDASQIAGFSTNGPGALKVLPPSGALATTGKASYEPASLAVGSYSIPKLTVQSNIMGSAYTHAKSTLKELFGINVTYDPNTMALLDLELPELEDAAIGYDDATVSLAGGDGYYTTEYTLNADRLTGSWLNGRTSYSLQEGDMVINTGDYLITDDDSGREWSCLGGDGQGNYIFNLEVAGITYNGLPVAAAQFRAHIYIYGYNYTSDAATKYGAGTPVDAVIEPLSDKVSNPPTSGAEPIFTWVGEGEKPNLADAFADDVYITWPQDTDASALEACDVEIVLSSLSGDRATLGPDLDYVINTSSNETQIAITLQNWAFQPVYTEMTVTVAGARLQGTRPAAAALSKTYDIASVFVYLTQQGGGGTTVDGTVTTYSFYGLANLTDVSQITVPSNYTLSTTVDGVTQYFAGTTNSTGVYVNSTAAATVFDGSGVEDLNVQLIGNTVYVTTRINATATKTVDGEPVTFTKAYNGGATLSPDAASPYLTGEPGYAINRTATWIFHEKWAWQESIKIGWGGIDVQPYTGKFEWEMDKGSSQQFTANDPSVTWSLLGNESNSTTVSSNGTLFYASDETSAAIALIATSTTDKSYAGQGCVNVVSSILA
;
A
#
# COMPACT_ATOMS: atom_id res chain seq x y z
N MET A 1 -34.28 -66.52 27.91
CA MET A 1 -35.27 -66.67 29.00
C MET A 1 -34.62 -66.23 30.31
N LEU A 2 -35.38 -65.73 31.28
CA LEU A 2 -34.85 -65.27 32.57
C LEU A 2 -34.32 -66.44 33.41
N SER A 3 -33.21 -66.26 34.14
CA SER A 3 -33.21 -66.08 35.60
C SER A 3 -31.83 -66.32 36.21
N ALA A 4 -31.59 -65.71 37.38
CA ALA A 4 -30.29 -65.59 38.04
C ALA A 4 -29.77 -66.86 38.73
N SER A 5 -28.48 -66.86 39.06
CA SER A 5 -27.93 -67.54 40.24
C SER A 5 -26.86 -66.68 40.92
N LEU A 6 -26.71 -66.83 42.24
CA LEU A 6 -25.95 -65.94 43.13
C LEU A 6 -25.53 -66.77 44.37
N LEU A 7 -24.24 -66.79 44.73
CA LEU A 7 -23.67 -67.31 46.01
C LEU A 7 -22.18 -66.84 46.03
N THR A 8 -21.58 -66.10 46.98
CA THR A 8 -21.56 -65.98 48.46
C THR A 8 -20.72 -67.01 49.25
N GLY A 9 -19.85 -66.49 50.14
CA GLY A 9 -19.04 -67.21 51.15
C GLY A 9 -17.53 -66.94 51.01
N LEU A 10 -16.74 -66.51 52.01
CA LEU A 10 -16.78 -66.78 53.46
C LEU A 10 -15.99 -65.75 54.30
N VAL A 11 -15.99 -65.92 55.64
CA VAL A 11 -15.57 -64.99 56.70
C VAL A 11 -14.86 -65.80 57.82
N ALA A 12 -13.84 -65.35 58.57
CA ALA A 12 -12.83 -64.26 58.45
C ALA A 12 -11.75 -64.47 59.56
N ILE A 13 -10.74 -63.58 59.68
CA ILE A 13 -9.76 -63.57 60.81
C ILE A 13 -9.69 -62.16 61.43
N ASN A 14 -9.61 -62.09 62.77
CA ASN A 14 -9.60 -60.87 63.58
C ASN A 14 -8.21 -60.59 64.19
N GLY A 15 -7.81 -59.31 64.29
CA GLY A 15 -6.62 -58.91 65.06
C GLY A 15 -6.06 -57.49 64.82
N LEU A 16 -6.60 -56.49 65.54
CA LEU A 16 -5.90 -55.38 66.24
C LEU A 16 -4.39 -55.15 65.91
N ILE A 17 -3.80 -53.98 65.60
CA ILE A 17 -4.04 -52.51 65.86
C ILE A 17 -3.28 -51.74 64.73
N ALA A 18 -3.59 -50.53 64.21
CA ALA A 18 -4.74 -49.59 64.19
C ALA A 18 -4.40 -48.44 63.17
N GLY A 19 -5.05 -47.25 63.20
CA GLY A 19 -4.53 -46.02 62.55
C GLY A 19 -5.02 -45.68 61.12
N GLY A 20 -6.26 -46.03 60.75
CA GLY A 20 -6.77 -45.81 59.39
C GLY A 20 -7.02 -44.34 59.01
N ARG A 21 -6.33 -43.83 57.98
CA ARG A 21 -6.84 -42.74 57.13
C ARG A 21 -7.72 -43.35 56.03
N ALA A 22 -9.03 -43.10 56.08
CA ALA A 22 -9.91 -43.44 54.97
C ALA A 22 -9.65 -42.47 53.80
N GLY A 23 -9.15 -42.99 52.68
CA GLY A 23 -9.02 -42.21 51.45
C GLY A 23 -10.40 -41.92 50.86
N ILE A 24 -10.77 -40.64 50.79
CA ILE A 24 -12.00 -40.23 50.11
C ILE A 24 -11.76 -40.33 48.60
N LEU A 25 -12.41 -41.30 47.96
CA LEU A 25 -12.63 -41.30 46.52
C LEU A 25 -13.53 -40.11 46.17
N TYR A 26 -12.95 -39.05 45.62
CA TYR A 26 -13.71 -37.93 45.07
C TYR A 26 -14.37 -38.38 43.77
N HIS A 27 -15.67 -38.66 43.80
CA HIS A 27 -16.48 -38.47 42.61
C HIS A 27 -16.37 -36.98 42.21
N ARG A 28 -15.77 -36.70 41.06
CA ARG A 28 -16.04 -35.42 40.37
C ARG A 28 -17.49 -35.50 39.88
N GLU A 29 -18.29 -34.51 40.25
CA GLU A 29 -19.56 -34.26 39.58
C GLU A 29 -19.27 -33.91 38.11
N ALA A 30 -20.12 -34.34 37.18
CA ALA A 30 -19.96 -34.01 35.78
C ALA A 30 -20.17 -32.50 35.57
N ALA A 31 -19.38 -31.89 34.67
CA ALA A 31 -19.51 -30.47 34.37
C ALA A 31 -20.88 -30.17 33.72
N CYS A 32 -21.47 -29.03 34.06
CA CYS A 32 -22.70 -28.57 33.42
C CYS A 32 -22.40 -28.14 31.97
N THR A 33 -23.02 -28.80 31.00
CA THR A 33 -22.83 -28.60 29.55
C THR A 33 -23.81 -27.60 28.92
N SER A 34 -24.85 -27.19 29.65
CA SER A 34 -25.79 -26.14 29.24
C SER A 34 -26.00 -25.19 30.43
N PRO A 35 -25.04 -24.28 30.69
CA PRO A 35 -25.02 -23.44 31.90
C PRO A 35 -26.17 -22.42 31.98
N TYR A 36 -26.80 -22.07 30.87
CA TYR A 36 -27.97 -21.20 30.78
C TYR A 36 -28.82 -21.54 29.55
N GLN A 37 -30.05 -21.05 29.54
CA GLN A 37 -30.99 -21.16 28.44
C GLN A 37 -31.74 -19.84 28.22
N LEU A 38 -32.23 -19.65 27.00
CA LEU A 38 -33.08 -18.53 26.63
C LEU A 38 -34.50 -18.72 27.20
N GLN A 39 -35.10 -17.65 27.75
CA GLN A 39 -36.50 -17.63 28.20
C GLN A 39 -37.36 -16.52 27.57
N SER A 40 -36.75 -15.50 26.96
CA SER A 40 -37.49 -14.57 26.08
C SER A 40 -37.65 -15.17 24.68
N ASP A 41 -38.37 -14.46 23.81
CA ASP A 41 -38.22 -14.66 22.37
C ASP A 41 -36.78 -14.35 21.91
N THR A 42 -36.44 -14.81 20.71
CA THR A 42 -35.15 -14.51 20.06
C THR A 42 -35.10 -13.08 19.56
N LEU A 43 -33.91 -12.47 19.63
CA LEU A 43 -33.65 -11.13 19.09
C LEU A 43 -33.76 -11.13 17.56
N ALA A 44 -34.32 -10.06 17.01
CA ALA A 44 -34.38 -9.81 15.57
C ALA A 44 -34.01 -8.34 15.34
N ILE A 45 -32.73 -8.06 15.11
CA ILE A 45 -32.22 -6.69 14.96
C ILE A 45 -32.30 -6.30 13.48
N ASP A 46 -33.43 -5.72 13.10
CA ASP A 46 -33.75 -5.22 11.75
C ASP A 46 -33.94 -3.69 11.70
N ASP A 47 -34.00 -3.02 12.85
CA ASP A 47 -33.99 -1.56 13.02
C ASP A 47 -33.22 -1.13 14.29
N THR A 48 -33.24 0.17 14.60
CA THR A 48 -32.60 0.73 15.81
C THR A 48 -33.42 0.56 17.11
N SER A 49 -34.44 -0.31 17.16
CA SER A 49 -35.29 -0.46 18.34
C SER A 49 -34.59 -1.17 19.51
N ALA A 50 -34.96 -0.79 20.73
CA ALA A 50 -34.45 -1.45 21.94
C ALA A 50 -35.20 -2.77 22.21
N GLN A 51 -34.45 -3.84 22.44
CA GLN A 51 -34.96 -5.20 22.64
C GLN A 51 -34.47 -5.79 23.97
N ASN A 52 -35.17 -6.81 24.49
CA ASN A 52 -34.83 -7.45 25.76
C ASN A 52 -34.62 -8.96 25.57
N LEU A 53 -33.46 -9.44 26.00
CA LEU A 53 -33.13 -10.86 26.06
C LEU A 53 -33.19 -11.34 27.51
N THR A 54 -33.80 -12.49 27.82
CA THR A 54 -33.78 -13.04 29.20
C THR A 54 -33.15 -14.43 29.26
N LEU A 55 -32.11 -14.55 30.09
CA LEU A 55 -31.31 -15.76 30.27
C LEU A 55 -31.51 -16.35 31.67
N GLN A 56 -31.95 -17.61 31.70
CA GLN A 56 -32.08 -18.40 32.93
C GLN A 56 -30.81 -19.22 33.14
N ALA A 57 -30.14 -19.06 34.28
CA ALA A 57 -29.06 -19.93 34.71
C ALA A 57 -29.60 -21.32 35.08
N ASN A 58 -28.91 -22.36 34.62
CA ASN A 58 -29.23 -23.77 34.81
C ASN A 58 -28.28 -24.42 35.86
N CYS A 59 -28.43 -25.72 36.13
CA CYS A 59 -27.52 -26.51 36.97
C CYS A 59 -27.26 -25.98 38.40
N GLY A 60 -28.11 -25.09 38.94
CA GLY A 60 -27.86 -24.43 40.22
C GLY A 60 -26.74 -23.37 40.18
N LEU A 61 -26.37 -22.92 38.98
CA LEU A 61 -25.53 -21.75 38.76
C LEU A 61 -26.30 -20.45 39.05
N LYS A 62 -25.55 -19.37 39.28
CA LYS A 62 -26.10 -18.04 39.57
C LYS A 62 -25.35 -16.97 38.81
N TRP A 63 -26.06 -15.96 38.28
CA TRP A 63 -25.43 -14.81 37.63
C TRP A 63 -24.62 -14.00 38.64
N LYS A 64 -23.41 -13.62 38.24
CA LYS A 64 -22.45 -12.82 39.02
C LYS A 64 -22.01 -11.62 38.18
N VAL A 65 -22.99 -10.77 37.89
CA VAL A 65 -22.87 -9.55 37.09
C VAL A 65 -23.62 -8.44 37.82
N GLU A 66 -23.18 -7.19 37.64
CA GLU A 66 -23.83 -6.03 38.23
C GLU A 66 -24.91 -5.47 37.29
N THR A 67 -26.01 -4.95 37.85
CA THR A 67 -27.02 -4.25 37.05
C THR A 67 -26.40 -2.98 36.43
N LEU A 68 -26.70 -2.71 35.17
CA LEU A 68 -26.07 -1.73 34.27
C LEU A 68 -24.62 -2.04 33.86
N ALA A 69 -24.10 -3.25 34.13
CA ALA A 69 -22.82 -3.65 33.54
C ALA A 69 -22.95 -3.80 32.01
N ASP A 70 -21.98 -3.25 31.28
CA ASP A 70 -21.85 -3.46 29.83
C ASP A 70 -21.51 -4.93 29.54
N VAL A 71 -22.39 -5.57 28.76
CA VAL A 71 -22.29 -6.96 28.32
C VAL A 71 -22.28 -7.06 26.80
N THR A 72 -22.01 -5.95 26.09
CA THR A 72 -21.88 -5.90 24.62
C THR A 72 -20.89 -6.94 24.10
N SER A 73 -19.75 -7.11 24.80
CA SER A 73 -18.71 -8.08 24.44
C SER A 73 -19.08 -9.55 24.64
N TRP A 74 -20.28 -9.84 25.15
CA TRP A 74 -20.80 -11.21 25.23
C TRP A 74 -21.44 -11.67 23.91
N PHE A 75 -21.83 -10.73 23.05
CA PHE A 75 -22.50 -11.03 21.80
C PHE A 75 -21.47 -11.41 20.73
N ILE A 76 -21.63 -12.58 20.14
CA ILE A 76 -20.73 -13.13 19.13
C ILE A 76 -21.50 -13.65 17.90
N ASP A 77 -20.81 -13.69 16.76
CA ASP A 77 -21.36 -14.18 15.50
C ASP A 77 -21.30 -15.72 15.36
N CYS A 78 -21.57 -16.25 14.17
CA CYS A 78 -21.51 -17.69 13.89
C CYS A 78 -20.09 -18.28 13.99
N ASN A 79 -19.05 -17.46 13.76
CA ASN A 79 -17.63 -17.81 13.77
C ASN A 79 -16.95 -17.47 15.11
N ASP A 80 -17.75 -17.10 16.12
CA ASP A 80 -17.33 -16.73 17.48
C ASP A 80 -16.49 -15.44 17.59
N ASN A 81 -16.56 -14.54 16.59
CA ASN A 81 -16.06 -13.16 16.74
C ASN A 81 -17.09 -12.29 17.45
N LEU A 82 -16.68 -11.17 18.06
CA LEU A 82 -17.59 -10.16 18.62
C LEU A 82 -18.58 -9.67 17.55
N ALA A 83 -19.88 -9.75 17.79
CA ALA A 83 -20.90 -9.45 16.78
C ALA A 83 -20.99 -7.95 16.42
N PHE A 84 -20.71 -7.08 17.39
CA PHE A 84 -20.72 -5.62 17.24
C PHE A 84 -19.29 -5.09 17.31
N ASN A 85 -18.85 -4.36 16.29
CA ASN A 85 -17.52 -3.73 16.28
C ASN A 85 -17.64 -2.24 16.67
N GLN A 86 -16.55 -1.68 17.18
CA GLN A 86 -16.43 -0.27 17.62
C GLN A 86 -17.52 0.24 18.60
N SER A 87 -18.32 -0.67 19.16
CA SER A 87 -19.53 -0.36 19.93
C SER A 87 -19.32 -0.66 21.41
N THR A 88 -19.75 0.25 22.28
CA THR A 88 -19.82 0.05 23.73
C THR A 88 -21.22 0.35 24.22
N THR A 89 -21.62 -0.23 25.36
CA THR A 89 -22.92 -0.04 26.00
C THR A 89 -24.18 -0.39 25.18
N VAL A 90 -24.05 -1.02 24.01
CA VAL A 90 -25.16 -1.60 23.22
C VAL A 90 -26.00 -2.54 24.05
N ALA A 91 -25.37 -3.37 24.89
CA ALA A 91 -26.08 -4.33 25.74
C ALA A 91 -25.73 -4.12 27.21
N GLN A 92 -26.76 -3.95 28.05
CA GLN A 92 -26.62 -3.75 29.50
C GLN A 92 -27.33 -4.83 30.31
N ALA A 93 -26.65 -5.34 31.33
CA ALA A 93 -27.20 -6.33 32.26
C ALA A 93 -28.27 -5.72 33.17
N VAL A 94 -29.43 -6.38 33.30
CA VAL A 94 -30.47 -6.10 34.28
C VAL A 94 -30.73 -7.37 35.08
N VAL A 95 -30.12 -7.45 36.27
CA VAL A 95 -30.27 -8.60 37.16
C VAL A 95 -31.66 -8.58 37.79
N VAL A 96 -32.48 -9.56 37.43
CA VAL A 96 -33.84 -9.73 37.97
C VAL A 96 -33.77 -10.49 39.30
N ASP A 97 -33.02 -11.59 39.32
CA ASP A 97 -32.67 -12.34 40.53
C ASP A 97 -31.34 -13.10 40.33
N SER A 98 -30.86 -13.81 41.36
CA SER A 98 -29.57 -14.52 41.27
C SER A 98 -29.49 -15.62 40.19
N SER A 99 -30.60 -16.04 39.60
CA SER A 99 -30.70 -17.05 38.55
C SER A 99 -31.23 -16.51 37.22
N THR A 100 -31.82 -15.32 37.21
CA THR A 100 -32.46 -14.69 36.03
C THR A 100 -31.77 -13.37 35.68
N LEU A 101 -31.19 -13.30 34.49
CA LEU A 101 -30.57 -12.10 33.94
C LEU A 101 -31.35 -11.66 32.71
N THR A 102 -31.88 -10.44 32.72
CA THR A 102 -32.31 -9.76 31.49
C THR A 102 -31.12 -8.96 30.95
N ILE A 103 -30.99 -8.87 29.64
CA ILE A 103 -30.06 -7.99 28.94
C ILE A 103 -30.90 -7.04 28.10
N GLN A 104 -30.76 -5.75 28.34
CA GLN A 104 -31.36 -4.71 27.51
C GLN A 104 -30.38 -4.41 26.38
N LEU A 105 -30.82 -4.57 25.14
CA LEU A 105 -30.05 -4.26 23.94
C LEU A 105 -30.65 -3.00 23.30
N ASP A 106 -29.86 -1.93 23.19
CA ASP A 106 -30.21 -0.70 22.48
C ASP A 106 -29.51 -0.70 21.12
N ALA A 107 -30.25 -1.07 20.08
CA ALA A 107 -29.70 -1.18 18.73
C ALA A 107 -29.30 0.19 18.15
N SER A 108 -29.79 1.31 18.71
CA SER A 108 -29.35 2.66 18.31
C SER A 108 -27.90 2.98 18.69
N GLN A 109 -27.29 2.18 19.57
CA GLN A 109 -25.89 2.33 19.99
C GLN A 109 -24.91 1.48 19.16
N ILE A 110 -25.40 0.71 18.18
CA ILE A 110 -24.55 -0.13 17.32
C ILE A 110 -23.82 0.78 16.33
N ALA A 111 -22.49 0.86 16.46
CA ALA A 111 -21.61 1.58 15.55
C ALA A 111 -21.20 0.73 14.32
N GLY A 112 -21.29 -0.60 14.42
CA GLY A 112 -21.06 -1.51 13.30
C GLY A 112 -21.15 -2.99 13.68
N PHE A 113 -21.14 -3.86 12.67
CA PHE A 113 -21.24 -5.32 12.80
C PHE A 113 -19.96 -6.00 12.32
N SER A 114 -19.64 -7.20 12.84
CA SER A 114 -18.45 -7.96 12.42
C SER A 114 -18.54 -8.56 11.03
N THR A 115 -19.75 -8.77 10.50
CA THR A 115 -19.96 -9.36 9.17
C THR A 115 -20.65 -8.37 8.24
N ASN A 116 -20.28 -8.42 6.96
CA ASN A 116 -20.94 -7.68 5.89
C ASN A 116 -22.16 -8.47 5.39
N GLY A 117 -23.37 -8.05 5.78
CA GLY A 117 -24.64 -8.72 5.50
C GLY A 117 -25.34 -9.30 6.74
N PRO A 118 -26.45 -10.04 6.56
CA PRO A 118 -27.25 -10.57 7.66
C PRO A 118 -26.51 -11.68 8.41
N GLY A 119 -26.64 -11.69 9.75
CA GLY A 119 -25.84 -12.55 10.62
C GLY A 119 -26.64 -13.20 11.75
N ALA A 120 -26.21 -14.40 12.17
CA ALA A 120 -26.72 -15.06 13.36
C ALA A 120 -26.03 -14.55 14.62
N LEU A 121 -26.79 -14.40 15.71
CA LEU A 121 -26.34 -13.81 16.97
C LEU A 121 -26.33 -14.88 18.08
N LYS A 122 -25.19 -15.05 18.75
CA LYS A 122 -25.02 -15.86 19.95
C LYS A 122 -24.61 -14.99 21.15
N VAL A 123 -24.77 -15.53 22.36
CA VAL A 123 -24.22 -14.98 23.60
C VAL A 123 -23.26 -15.98 24.24
N LEU A 124 -22.07 -15.52 24.59
CA LEU A 124 -21.01 -16.23 25.32
C LEU A 124 -20.51 -15.35 26.48
N PRO A 125 -21.09 -15.47 27.68
CA PRO A 125 -20.61 -14.80 28.89
C PRO A 125 -19.24 -15.36 29.30
N PRO A 126 -18.32 -14.51 29.81
CA PRO A 126 -16.97 -14.91 30.16
C PRO A 126 -16.91 -15.87 31.37
N SER A 127 -15.77 -16.55 31.51
CA SER A 127 -15.47 -17.40 32.67
C SER A 127 -15.46 -16.59 33.97
N GLY A 128 -16.55 -16.70 34.74
CA GLY A 128 -16.77 -15.91 35.96
C GLY A 128 -18.04 -15.07 35.99
N ALA A 129 -18.75 -14.94 34.86
CA ALA A 129 -20.11 -14.35 34.82
C ALA A 129 -21.15 -15.20 35.57
N LEU A 130 -20.83 -16.47 35.87
CA LEU A 130 -21.62 -17.38 36.67
C LEU A 130 -20.83 -17.89 37.88
N ALA A 131 -21.53 -17.98 39.01
CA ALA A 131 -21.05 -18.58 40.26
C ALA A 131 -21.72 -19.94 40.51
N THR A 132 -20.96 -20.90 41.04
CA THR A 132 -21.46 -22.23 41.38
C THR A 132 -21.92 -22.28 42.83
N THR A 133 -23.10 -22.84 43.09
CA THR A 133 -23.59 -23.06 44.46
C THR A 133 -23.11 -24.41 45.02
N GLY A 134 -21.81 -24.73 44.88
CA GLY A 134 -21.25 -26.04 45.30
C GLY A 134 -19.88 -26.37 44.68
N LYS A 135 -19.60 -27.68 44.52
CA LYS A 135 -18.37 -28.20 43.87
C LYS A 135 -18.51 -28.37 42.35
N ALA A 136 -19.66 -28.01 41.78
CA ALA A 136 -19.90 -28.09 40.35
C ALA A 136 -18.90 -27.24 39.55
N SER A 137 -18.54 -27.74 38.37
CA SER A 137 -17.84 -26.99 37.32
C SER A 137 -18.79 -26.80 36.14
N TYR A 138 -18.56 -25.76 35.33
CA TYR A 138 -19.27 -25.53 34.07
C TYR A 138 -18.25 -25.15 32.99
N GLU A 139 -18.52 -25.54 31.75
CA GLU A 139 -17.77 -25.05 30.60
C GLU A 139 -18.55 -23.88 29.97
N PRO A 140 -17.92 -22.74 29.62
CA PRO A 140 -18.55 -21.70 28.82
C PRO A 140 -19.03 -22.28 27.48
N ALA A 141 -20.25 -21.96 27.07
CA ALA A 141 -20.86 -22.52 25.86
C ALA A 141 -21.77 -21.49 25.19
N SER A 142 -21.45 -21.11 23.95
CA SER A 142 -22.25 -20.11 23.21
C SER A 142 -23.71 -20.56 23.06
N LEU A 143 -24.66 -19.68 23.35
CA LEU A 143 -26.09 -19.91 23.13
C LEU A 143 -26.56 -19.05 21.96
N ALA A 144 -27.24 -19.63 20.97
CA ALA A 144 -27.92 -18.84 19.93
C ALA A 144 -29.08 -18.04 20.54
N VAL A 145 -29.13 -16.73 20.25
CA VAL A 145 -30.10 -15.80 20.86
C VAL A 145 -30.92 -15.00 19.84
N GLY A 146 -30.53 -15.00 18.56
CA GLY A 146 -31.25 -14.27 17.53
C GLY A 146 -30.46 -14.07 16.25
N SER A 147 -30.75 -13.00 15.53
CA SER A 147 -30.07 -12.57 14.31
C SER A 147 -30.17 -11.05 14.10
N TYR A 148 -29.33 -10.52 13.22
CA TYR A 148 -29.45 -9.17 12.68
C TYR A 148 -29.58 -9.19 11.16
N SER A 149 -30.30 -8.21 10.60
CA SER A 149 -30.65 -8.14 9.18
C SER A 149 -30.23 -6.82 8.56
N ILE A 150 -28.96 -6.74 8.16
CA ILE A 150 -28.39 -5.63 7.37
C ILE A 150 -28.08 -6.12 5.95
N PRO A 151 -28.13 -5.25 4.92
CA PRO A 151 -27.69 -5.61 3.58
C PRO A 151 -26.18 -5.86 3.52
N LYS A 152 -25.77 -6.75 2.61
CA LYS A 152 -24.36 -6.94 2.26
C LYS A 152 -23.97 -5.93 1.19
N LEU A 153 -23.02 -5.05 1.49
CA LEU A 153 -22.46 -4.13 0.51
C LEU A 153 -21.41 -4.85 -0.35
N THR A 154 -21.56 -4.77 -1.67
CA THR A 154 -20.52 -5.14 -2.63
C THR A 154 -20.22 -3.96 -3.55
N VAL A 155 -18.97 -3.85 -3.99
CA VAL A 155 -18.55 -2.78 -4.91
C VAL A 155 -17.80 -3.40 -6.07
N GLN A 156 -18.24 -3.12 -7.30
CA GLN A 156 -17.57 -3.50 -8.53
C GLN A 156 -17.02 -2.22 -9.17
N SER A 157 -15.69 -2.04 -9.14
CA SER A 157 -15.07 -0.84 -9.70
C SER A 157 -14.40 -1.10 -11.04
N ASN A 158 -14.71 -0.24 -12.00
CA ASN A 158 -13.96 0.01 -13.21
C ASN A 158 -13.85 1.53 -13.34
N ILE A 159 -13.15 2.19 -12.41
CA ILE A 159 -12.77 3.60 -12.51
C ILE A 159 -11.37 3.67 -13.12
N MET A 160 -11.30 4.26 -14.30
CA MET A 160 -10.12 4.36 -15.16
C MET A 160 -9.94 5.84 -15.53
N GLY A 161 -8.82 6.41 -15.12
CA GLY A 161 -8.41 7.77 -15.48
C GLY A 161 -7.05 7.79 -16.16
N SER A 162 -6.71 8.92 -16.75
CA SER A 162 -5.33 9.19 -17.16
C SER A 162 -5.00 10.67 -17.11
N ALA A 163 -3.72 10.98 -16.93
CA ALA A 163 -3.17 12.31 -17.13
C ALA A 163 -1.86 12.21 -17.90
N TYR A 164 -1.53 13.24 -18.68
CA TYR A 164 -0.29 13.35 -19.43
C TYR A 164 0.58 14.43 -18.77
N THR A 165 1.82 14.13 -18.40
CA THR A 165 2.68 15.07 -17.63
C THR A 165 3.55 15.96 -18.52
N HIS A 166 3.42 15.82 -19.84
CA HIS A 166 4.14 16.60 -20.86
C HIS A 166 5.66 16.64 -20.65
N ALA A 167 6.24 15.57 -20.07
CA ALA A 167 7.67 15.24 -20.08
C ALA A 167 8.60 16.44 -19.87
N LYS A 168 8.73 16.89 -18.61
CA LYS A 168 9.51 18.07 -18.15
C LYS A 168 9.07 19.44 -18.62
N SER A 169 8.18 19.57 -19.61
CA SER A 169 7.91 20.89 -20.19
C SER A 169 7.29 21.91 -19.22
N THR A 170 7.74 23.15 -19.35
CA THR A 170 7.28 24.38 -18.65
C THR A 170 5.87 24.84 -19.06
N LEU A 171 5.03 23.95 -19.59
CA LEU A 171 3.70 24.29 -20.14
C LEU A 171 2.53 23.80 -19.27
N LYS A 172 2.82 23.25 -18.09
CA LYS A 172 1.85 22.47 -17.30
C LYS A 172 0.65 23.31 -16.84
N GLU A 173 0.85 24.56 -16.42
CA GLU A 173 -0.25 25.47 -16.08
C GLU A 173 -1.05 25.91 -17.30
N LEU A 174 -0.40 26.14 -18.44
CA LEU A 174 -1.06 26.51 -19.71
C LEU A 174 -2.04 25.43 -20.20
N PHE A 175 -1.78 24.15 -19.88
CA PHE A 175 -2.64 23.03 -20.24
C PHE A 175 -3.71 22.68 -19.19
N GLY A 176 -3.58 23.15 -17.94
CA GLY A 176 -4.56 22.86 -16.87
C GLY A 176 -4.68 21.36 -16.56
N ILE A 177 -3.56 20.63 -16.50
CA ILE A 177 -3.53 19.16 -16.49
C ILE A 177 -4.23 18.57 -15.26
N ASN A 178 -5.40 17.99 -15.50
CA ASN A 178 -6.13 17.16 -14.55
C ASN A 178 -6.19 15.70 -15.01
N VAL A 179 -6.67 14.81 -14.15
CA VAL A 179 -7.04 13.45 -14.57
C VAL A 179 -8.29 13.52 -15.42
N THR A 180 -8.19 13.07 -16.67
CA THR A 180 -9.34 12.77 -17.52
C THR A 180 -9.81 11.35 -17.21
N TYR A 181 -11.07 11.19 -16.81
CA TYR A 181 -11.69 9.89 -16.56
C TYR A 181 -12.48 9.42 -17.77
N ASP A 182 -12.45 8.10 -18.03
CA ASP A 182 -13.20 7.52 -19.16
C ASP A 182 -14.71 7.75 -18.98
N PRO A 183 -15.47 8.15 -20.02
CA PRO A 183 -16.90 8.48 -19.87
C PRO A 183 -17.82 7.33 -19.41
N ASN A 184 -17.35 6.08 -19.45
CA ASN A 184 -18.09 4.88 -19.04
C ASN A 184 -17.52 4.25 -17.75
N THR A 185 -16.69 5.00 -17.02
CA THR A 185 -15.91 4.54 -15.87
C THR A 185 -16.65 4.85 -14.56
N MET A 186 -16.82 3.84 -13.70
CA MET A 186 -17.53 3.98 -12.43
C MET A 186 -17.28 2.80 -11.48
N ALA A 187 -17.56 3.03 -10.20
CA ALA A 187 -17.83 1.98 -9.22
C ALA A 187 -19.34 1.79 -9.09
N LEU A 188 -19.80 0.54 -9.22
CA LEU A 188 -21.18 0.13 -8.94
C LEU A 188 -21.25 -0.40 -7.51
N LEU A 189 -22.10 0.19 -6.70
CA LEU A 189 -22.37 -0.21 -5.31
C LEU A 189 -23.71 -0.97 -5.29
N ASP A 190 -23.70 -2.18 -4.74
CA ASP A 190 -24.87 -3.07 -4.68
C ASP A 190 -25.06 -3.56 -3.22
N LEU A 191 -26.24 -3.29 -2.67
CA LEU A 191 -26.71 -3.72 -1.36
C LEU A 191 -27.60 -4.96 -1.52
N GLU A 192 -27.06 -6.11 -1.16
CA GLU A 192 -27.76 -7.39 -1.28
C GLU A 192 -28.53 -7.70 0.02
N LEU A 193 -29.88 -7.60 -0.02
CA LEU A 193 -30.78 -8.12 1.01
C LEU A 193 -32.11 -8.60 0.38
N PRO A 194 -32.71 -9.72 0.83
CA PRO A 194 -34.05 -10.11 0.41
C PRO A 194 -35.08 -9.03 0.79
N GLU A 195 -35.99 -8.71 -0.13
CA GLU A 195 -37.06 -7.72 0.09
C GLU A 195 -36.55 -6.31 0.50
N LEU A 196 -35.35 -5.94 0.05
CA LEU A 196 -34.75 -4.63 0.29
C LEU A 196 -35.66 -3.48 -0.20
N GLU A 197 -35.84 -2.46 0.64
CA GLU A 197 -36.53 -1.22 0.31
C GLU A 197 -35.54 -0.05 0.21
N ASP A 198 -35.48 0.65 -0.94
CA ASP A 198 -34.57 1.79 -1.12
C ASP A 198 -34.81 2.93 -0.10
N ALA A 199 -36.05 3.06 0.39
CA ALA A 199 -36.43 4.08 1.37
C ALA A 199 -35.86 3.82 2.78
N ALA A 200 -35.34 2.62 3.05
CA ALA A 200 -34.65 2.27 4.29
C ALA A 200 -33.15 2.60 4.26
N ILE A 201 -32.59 2.93 3.08
CA ILE A 201 -31.16 3.25 2.92
C ILE A 201 -30.90 4.71 3.32
N GLY A 202 -30.14 4.92 4.40
CA GLY A 202 -29.63 6.24 4.78
C GLY A 202 -28.20 6.44 4.28
N TYR A 203 -27.94 7.53 3.58
CA TYR A 203 -26.64 7.83 2.96
C TYR A 203 -26.25 9.31 2.97
N ASP A 204 -26.97 10.18 3.69
CA ASP A 204 -26.66 11.62 3.78
C ASP A 204 -25.28 11.89 4.43
N ASP A 205 -24.85 10.99 5.32
CA ASP A 205 -23.53 10.96 5.97
C ASP A 205 -22.55 9.99 5.30
N ALA A 206 -22.92 9.38 4.16
CA ALA A 206 -22.05 8.44 3.46
C ALA A 206 -20.90 9.18 2.74
N THR A 207 -19.68 8.77 3.05
CA THR A 207 -18.45 9.35 2.52
C THR A 207 -17.74 8.38 1.59
N VAL A 208 -16.97 8.94 0.66
CA VAL A 208 -15.91 8.23 -0.05
C VAL A 208 -14.60 8.89 0.35
N SER A 209 -13.62 8.09 0.76
CA SER A 209 -12.32 8.60 1.21
C SER A 209 -11.17 7.85 0.56
N LEU A 210 -10.02 8.48 0.46
CA LEU A 210 -8.80 7.83 -0.01
C LEU A 210 -8.23 6.97 1.12
N ALA A 211 -8.24 5.65 0.92
CA ALA A 211 -7.68 4.67 1.84
C ALA A 211 -6.17 4.51 1.61
N GLY A 212 -5.46 3.92 2.57
CA GLY A 212 -4.05 3.53 2.39
C GLY A 212 -3.90 2.51 1.25
N GLY A 213 -2.80 2.60 0.51
CA GLY A 213 -2.55 1.71 -0.63
C GLY A 213 -1.08 1.68 -1.03
N ASP A 214 -0.78 0.83 -2.00
CA ASP A 214 0.60 0.53 -2.37
C ASP A 214 1.20 1.70 -3.16
N GLY A 215 2.11 2.46 -2.56
CA GLY A 215 2.91 3.44 -3.30
C GLY A 215 2.31 4.82 -3.51
N TYR A 216 1.42 5.25 -2.62
CA TYR A 216 1.05 6.64 -2.38
C TYR A 216 0.75 6.81 -0.88
N TYR A 217 0.86 8.02 -0.35
CA TYR A 217 0.31 8.36 0.97
C TYR A 217 -0.97 9.18 0.78
N THR A 218 -2.00 8.91 1.61
CA THR A 218 -3.31 9.57 1.47
C THR A 218 -3.23 11.09 1.61
N THR A 219 -2.24 11.59 2.35
CA THR A 219 -1.94 13.02 2.55
C THR A 219 -1.34 13.72 1.34
N GLU A 220 -0.82 12.98 0.35
CA GLU A 220 -0.30 13.56 -0.91
C GLU A 220 -1.44 14.01 -1.85
N TYR A 221 -2.70 13.65 -1.55
CA TYR A 221 -3.87 13.89 -2.40
C TYR A 221 -5.00 14.61 -1.65
N THR A 222 -5.94 15.14 -2.43
CA THR A 222 -7.25 15.57 -1.97
C THR A 222 -8.29 14.97 -2.91
N LEU A 223 -9.25 14.25 -2.33
CA LEU A 223 -10.42 13.73 -3.01
C LEU A 223 -11.57 14.74 -2.79
N ASN A 224 -11.96 15.45 -3.83
CA ASN A 224 -13.06 16.42 -3.80
C ASN A 224 -14.43 15.75 -3.97
N ALA A 225 -14.48 14.59 -4.63
CA ALA A 225 -15.66 13.72 -4.69
C ALA A 225 -15.78 12.86 -3.41
N ASP A 226 -15.79 13.50 -2.24
CA ASP A 226 -15.72 12.85 -0.92
C ASP A 226 -17.05 12.26 -0.41
N ARG A 227 -18.10 12.28 -1.24
CA ARG A 227 -19.49 11.95 -0.87
C ARG A 227 -20.20 11.12 -1.92
N LEU A 228 -21.12 10.28 -1.45
CA LEU A 228 -22.05 9.56 -2.30
C LEU A 228 -23.23 10.48 -2.68
N THR A 229 -23.32 10.88 -3.95
CA THR A 229 -24.31 11.88 -4.43
C THR A 229 -25.43 11.31 -5.30
N GLY A 230 -25.39 10.01 -5.60
CA GLY A 230 -26.40 9.30 -6.38
C GLY A 230 -27.58 8.81 -5.54
N SER A 231 -28.76 8.71 -6.16
CA SER A 231 -29.91 8.01 -5.58
C SER A 231 -29.70 6.49 -5.65
N TRP A 232 -30.31 5.75 -4.71
CA TRP A 232 -30.41 4.30 -4.77
C TRP A 232 -31.63 3.84 -5.58
N LEU A 233 -31.50 2.74 -6.32
CA LEU A 233 -32.58 2.09 -7.06
C LEU A 233 -32.42 0.57 -7.04
N ASN A 234 -33.35 -0.14 -6.39
CA ASN A 234 -33.29 -1.57 -6.09
C ASN A 234 -31.95 -1.98 -5.44
N GLY A 235 -31.54 -1.26 -4.41
CA GLY A 235 -30.28 -1.51 -3.68
C GLY A 235 -29.03 -1.16 -4.46
N ARG A 236 -29.12 -0.43 -5.58
CA ARG A 236 -27.96 -0.05 -6.40
C ARG A 236 -27.75 1.43 -6.53
N THR A 237 -26.49 1.85 -6.54
CA THR A 237 -26.08 3.19 -6.95
C THR A 237 -24.70 3.15 -7.61
N SER A 238 -24.21 4.30 -8.08
CA SER A 238 -22.92 4.43 -8.77
C SER A 238 -22.11 5.61 -8.26
N TYR A 239 -20.80 5.44 -8.18
CA TYR A 239 -19.83 6.49 -7.90
C TYR A 239 -18.86 6.62 -9.08
N SER A 240 -18.53 7.85 -9.46
CA SER A 240 -17.66 8.18 -10.60
C SER A 240 -16.80 9.38 -10.25
N LEU A 241 -15.55 9.38 -10.71
CA LEU A 241 -14.67 10.54 -10.63
C LEU A 241 -14.78 11.36 -11.92
N GLN A 242 -14.73 12.68 -11.79
CA GLN A 242 -14.67 13.67 -12.86
C GLN A 242 -13.33 14.41 -12.82
N GLU A 243 -13.09 15.20 -13.86
CA GLU A 243 -11.91 16.05 -13.93
C GLU A 243 -11.85 17.00 -12.72
N GLY A 244 -10.74 16.96 -11.97
CA GLY A 244 -10.56 17.73 -10.73
C GLY A 244 -11.11 17.07 -9.46
N ASP A 245 -11.74 15.90 -9.52
CA ASP A 245 -12.24 15.20 -8.32
C ASP A 245 -11.14 14.55 -7.49
N MET A 246 -10.00 14.20 -8.09
CA MET A 246 -8.79 13.84 -7.37
C MET A 246 -7.64 14.73 -7.83
N VAL A 247 -7.04 15.44 -6.88
CA VAL A 247 -5.94 16.38 -7.11
C VAL A 247 -4.80 16.08 -6.15
N ILE A 248 -3.58 16.42 -6.54
CA ILE A 248 -2.42 16.38 -5.64
C ILE A 248 -2.56 17.53 -4.64
N ASN A 249 -2.44 17.23 -3.36
CA ASN A 249 -2.38 18.24 -2.31
C ASN A 249 -1.00 18.91 -2.38
N THR A 250 -0.95 20.23 -2.56
CA THR A 250 0.31 20.99 -2.70
C THR A 250 0.78 21.68 -1.41
N GLY A 251 0.00 21.60 -0.33
CA GLY A 251 0.30 22.27 0.94
C GLY A 251 0.54 23.78 0.78
N ASP A 252 1.45 24.32 1.61
CA ASP A 252 1.83 25.75 1.58
C ASP A 252 2.94 26.08 0.56
N TYR A 253 3.36 25.13 -0.28
CA TYR A 253 4.40 25.38 -1.28
C TYR A 253 3.85 26.21 -2.45
N LEU A 254 4.43 27.39 -2.66
CA LEU A 254 4.08 28.30 -3.74
C LEU A 254 4.44 27.70 -5.11
N ILE A 255 3.43 27.29 -5.85
CA ILE A 255 3.52 27.11 -7.31
C ILE A 255 3.55 28.51 -7.92
N THR A 256 4.76 29.03 -8.13
CA THR A 256 5.02 30.35 -8.74
C THR A 256 6.14 30.26 -9.78
N ASP A 257 6.44 29.05 -10.25
CA ASP A 257 7.51 28.72 -11.18
C ASP A 257 7.04 27.50 -12.01
N ASP A 258 7.20 27.58 -13.33
CA ASP A 258 6.57 26.68 -14.32
C ASP A 258 7.15 25.25 -14.31
N ASP A 259 8.12 24.97 -13.41
CA ASP A 259 8.81 23.70 -13.24
C ASP A 259 8.96 23.27 -11.75
N SER A 260 8.02 23.68 -10.89
CA SER A 260 8.09 23.40 -9.44
C SER A 260 7.69 21.97 -9.01
N GLY A 261 7.37 21.08 -9.96
CA GLY A 261 7.44 19.63 -9.77
C GLY A 261 6.33 18.92 -8.99
N ARG A 262 5.30 19.62 -8.51
CA ARG A 262 4.19 19.01 -7.76
C ARG A 262 2.95 18.76 -8.62
N GLU A 263 3.18 18.37 -9.88
CA GLU A 263 2.18 17.84 -10.81
C GLU A 263 2.16 16.30 -10.80
N TRP A 264 1.31 15.67 -11.63
CA TRP A 264 1.20 14.20 -11.76
C TRP A 264 2.50 13.45 -12.12
N SER A 265 3.59 14.17 -12.44
CA SER A 265 4.95 13.61 -12.52
C SER A 265 5.44 13.08 -11.17
N CYS A 266 4.93 13.56 -10.04
CA CYS A 266 5.31 13.07 -8.70
C CYS A 266 5.07 11.56 -8.48
N LEU A 267 4.22 10.96 -9.30
CA LEU A 267 3.90 9.53 -9.28
C LEU A 267 4.83 8.69 -10.19
N GLY A 268 5.23 9.23 -11.34
CA GLY A 268 6.02 8.53 -12.37
C GLY A 268 7.47 8.99 -12.53
N GLY A 269 7.86 10.07 -11.85
CA GLY A 269 9.06 10.83 -12.14
C GLY A 269 9.10 11.26 -13.61
N ASP A 270 10.27 11.11 -14.22
CA ASP A 270 10.51 11.24 -15.66
C ASP A 270 9.95 10.05 -16.48
N GLY A 271 8.82 9.47 -16.05
CA GLY A 271 8.34 8.18 -16.53
C GLY A 271 6.83 8.09 -16.65
N GLN A 272 6.38 7.17 -17.50
CA GLN A 272 5.00 6.67 -17.50
C GLN A 272 4.75 5.72 -16.31
N GLY A 273 3.50 5.43 -15.97
CA GLY A 273 3.16 4.48 -14.90
C GLY A 273 1.67 4.22 -14.68
N ASN A 274 1.39 3.16 -13.91
CA ASN A 274 0.05 2.79 -13.44
C ASN A 274 -0.07 3.09 -11.95
N TYR A 275 -1.19 3.68 -11.55
CA TYR A 275 -1.46 4.06 -10.16
C TYR A 275 -2.83 3.56 -9.76
N ILE A 276 -2.86 2.65 -8.80
CA ILE A 276 -4.07 2.09 -8.22
C ILE A 276 -4.29 2.77 -6.88
N PHE A 277 -5.33 3.59 -6.80
CA PHE A 277 -5.78 4.26 -5.59
C PHE A 277 -6.89 3.44 -4.95
N ASN A 278 -6.71 3.04 -3.69
CA ASN A 278 -7.75 2.44 -2.87
C ASN A 278 -8.68 3.54 -2.34
N LEU A 279 -9.97 3.42 -2.62
CA LEU A 279 -11.03 4.27 -2.11
C LEU A 279 -11.90 3.46 -1.15
N GLU A 280 -12.37 4.06 -0.06
CA GLU A 280 -13.29 3.44 0.89
C GLU A 280 -14.62 4.18 0.89
N VAL A 281 -15.73 3.46 0.72
CA VAL A 281 -17.08 3.97 0.99
C VAL A 281 -17.54 3.51 2.39
N ALA A 282 -17.98 4.46 3.20
CA ALA A 282 -18.44 4.25 4.57
C ALA A 282 -19.65 5.14 4.90
N GLY A 283 -20.28 4.93 6.07
CA GLY A 283 -21.40 5.77 6.55
C GLY A 283 -22.78 5.45 5.95
N ILE A 284 -22.92 4.38 5.17
CA ILE A 284 -24.22 3.88 4.71
C ILE A 284 -24.95 3.20 5.88
N THR A 285 -26.26 3.40 5.98
CA THR A 285 -27.15 2.75 6.95
C THR A 285 -28.35 2.09 6.27
N TYR A 286 -28.95 1.11 6.94
CA TYR A 286 -30.20 0.46 6.55
C TYR A 286 -31.12 0.37 7.77
N ASN A 287 -32.34 0.92 7.69
CA ASN A 287 -33.22 1.12 8.87
C ASN A 287 -32.53 1.84 10.05
N GLY A 288 -31.56 2.71 9.75
CA GLY A 288 -30.73 3.40 10.74
C GLY A 288 -29.60 2.55 11.36
N LEU A 289 -29.50 1.26 11.04
CA LEU A 289 -28.39 0.39 11.44
C LEU A 289 -27.20 0.57 10.47
N PRO A 290 -25.95 0.55 10.96
CA PRO A 290 -24.75 0.71 10.11
C PRO A 290 -24.56 -0.48 9.15
N VAL A 291 -24.27 -0.15 7.89
CA VAL A 291 -23.78 -1.12 6.88
C VAL A 291 -22.26 -1.11 6.89
N ALA A 292 -21.64 -2.27 6.68
CA ALA A 292 -20.18 -2.39 6.65
C ALA A 292 -19.56 -1.53 5.53
N ALA A 293 -18.47 -0.83 5.85
CA ALA A 293 -17.67 -0.10 4.86
C ALA A 293 -17.07 -1.07 3.83
N ALA A 294 -16.81 -0.59 2.62
CA ALA A 294 -16.22 -1.37 1.55
C ALA A 294 -15.15 -0.58 0.81
N GLN A 295 -14.01 -1.23 0.53
CA GLN A 295 -12.96 -0.65 -0.30
C GLN A 295 -13.11 -1.08 -1.76
N PHE A 296 -12.75 -0.17 -2.65
CA PHE A 296 -12.74 -0.32 -4.10
C PHE A 296 -11.59 0.50 -4.69
N ARG A 297 -11.39 0.47 -6.02
CA ARG A 297 -10.18 1.02 -6.64
C ARG A 297 -10.47 1.96 -7.79
N ALA A 298 -9.68 3.02 -7.88
CA ALA A 298 -9.52 3.82 -9.08
C ALA A 298 -8.13 3.57 -9.67
N HIS A 299 -8.07 3.17 -10.94
CA HIS A 299 -6.83 3.05 -11.68
C HIS A 299 -6.62 4.33 -12.51
N ILE A 300 -5.42 4.90 -12.43
CA ILE A 300 -5.02 6.07 -13.20
C ILE A 300 -3.71 5.74 -13.91
N TYR A 301 -3.69 5.94 -15.22
CA TYR A 301 -2.47 5.86 -16.02
C TYR A 301 -1.84 7.25 -16.16
N ILE A 302 -0.59 7.39 -15.73
CA ILE A 302 0.17 8.61 -15.99
C ILE A 302 1.07 8.39 -17.19
N TYR A 303 0.82 9.16 -18.25
CA TYR A 303 1.68 9.21 -19.41
C TYR A 303 2.80 10.23 -19.17
N GLY A 304 4.03 9.74 -19.01
CA GLY A 304 5.22 10.56 -18.88
C GLY A 304 6.21 10.34 -20.03
N TYR A 305 7.48 10.63 -19.78
CA TYR A 305 8.54 10.40 -20.75
C TYR A 305 8.82 8.89 -20.91
N ASN A 306 9.05 8.43 -22.14
CA ASN A 306 9.27 7.02 -22.44
C ASN A 306 10.73 6.63 -22.15
N TYR A 307 11.04 6.38 -20.88
CA TYR A 307 12.39 6.10 -20.37
C TYR A 307 12.92 4.67 -20.68
N THR A 308 12.29 3.94 -21.61
CA THR A 308 12.56 2.51 -21.86
C THR A 308 13.99 2.20 -22.32
N SER A 309 14.62 3.07 -23.13
CA SER A 309 16.02 2.90 -23.55
C SER A 309 17.01 2.94 -22.37
N ASP A 310 16.78 3.86 -21.45
CA ASP A 310 17.67 4.16 -20.35
C ASP A 310 17.43 3.18 -19.20
N ALA A 311 16.18 2.80 -18.94
CA ALA A 311 15.82 1.75 -17.99
C ALA A 311 16.43 0.40 -18.41
N ALA A 312 16.31 0.02 -19.69
CA ALA A 312 16.92 -1.22 -20.20
C ALA A 312 18.46 -1.22 -20.06
N THR A 313 19.10 -0.05 -20.20
CA THR A 313 20.55 0.11 -20.08
C THR A 313 21.03 0.16 -18.62
N LYS A 314 20.25 0.75 -17.70
CA LYS A 314 20.61 0.91 -16.28
C LYS A 314 20.29 -0.33 -15.44
N TYR A 315 19.18 -1.02 -15.72
CA TYR A 315 18.68 -2.13 -14.91
C TYR A 315 18.84 -3.51 -15.58
N GLY A 316 19.11 -3.55 -16.90
CA GLY A 316 19.28 -4.80 -17.63
C GLY A 316 17.95 -5.51 -17.85
N ALA A 317 17.14 -4.99 -18.78
CA ALA A 317 15.79 -5.49 -19.08
C ALA A 317 15.75 -7.02 -19.22
N GLY A 318 15.02 -7.69 -18.32
CA GLY A 318 14.81 -9.14 -18.38
C GLY A 318 16.10 -9.96 -18.28
N THR A 319 17.04 -9.58 -17.41
CA THR A 319 18.11 -10.52 -17.01
C THR A 319 17.44 -11.71 -16.32
N PRO A 320 17.49 -12.93 -16.88
CA PRO A 320 16.79 -14.06 -16.29
C PRO A 320 17.38 -14.39 -14.91
N VAL A 321 16.51 -14.57 -13.92
CA VAL A 321 16.90 -15.17 -12.65
C VAL A 321 17.03 -16.67 -12.90
N ASP A 322 18.26 -17.13 -13.12
CA ASP A 322 18.55 -18.54 -13.35
C ASP A 322 18.37 -19.35 -12.05
N ALA A 323 17.44 -20.31 -12.07
CA ALA A 323 17.25 -21.23 -10.96
C ALA A 323 18.48 -22.13 -10.76
N VAL A 324 19.00 -22.16 -9.52
CA VAL A 324 20.11 -23.04 -9.14
C VAL A 324 19.53 -24.33 -8.55
N ILE A 325 19.46 -25.39 -9.35
CA ILE A 325 18.93 -26.67 -8.89
C ILE A 325 19.99 -27.41 -8.04
N GLU A 326 19.76 -27.47 -6.74
CA GLU A 326 20.63 -28.12 -5.75
C GLU A 326 19.80 -28.86 -4.68
N PRO A 327 20.30 -29.95 -4.07
CA PRO A 327 19.55 -30.68 -3.05
C PRO A 327 19.69 -30.03 -1.65
N LEU A 328 18.61 -30.01 -0.87
CA LEU A 328 18.63 -29.47 0.51
C LEU A 328 19.58 -30.25 1.43
N SER A 329 19.94 -31.49 1.06
CA SER A 329 20.90 -32.33 1.78
C SER A 329 22.28 -31.69 1.97
N ASP A 330 22.66 -30.71 1.14
CA ASP A 330 23.90 -29.96 1.28
C ASP A 330 23.80 -28.83 2.33
N LYS A 331 22.60 -28.58 2.88
CA LYS A 331 22.33 -27.50 3.85
C LYS A 331 21.66 -27.97 5.17
N VAL A 332 20.57 -28.77 5.20
CA VAL A 332 19.97 -29.24 6.49
C VAL A 332 19.19 -30.58 6.47
N SER A 333 19.73 -31.61 7.16
CA SER A 333 19.04 -32.76 7.81
C SER A 333 18.37 -33.89 6.98
N ASN A 334 18.12 -35.02 7.66
CA ASN A 334 17.57 -36.27 7.09
C ASN A 334 16.05 -36.19 6.84
N PRO A 335 15.49 -36.97 5.89
CA PRO A 335 14.05 -36.98 5.61
C PRO A 335 13.19 -37.39 6.84
N PRO A 336 12.01 -36.77 7.03
CA PRO A 336 11.10 -37.09 8.13
C PRO A 336 10.76 -38.57 8.23
N THR A 337 10.59 -39.06 9.46
CA THR A 337 10.16 -40.45 9.71
C THR A 337 8.78 -40.73 9.11
N SER A 338 8.53 -41.97 8.68
CA SER A 338 7.22 -42.40 8.16
C SER A 338 6.06 -41.95 9.06
N GLY A 339 5.01 -41.41 8.43
CA GLY A 339 3.83 -40.86 9.11
C GLY A 339 4.00 -39.47 9.73
N ALA A 340 5.14 -38.79 9.55
CA ALA A 340 5.28 -37.35 9.84
C ALA A 340 4.62 -36.48 8.75
N GLU A 341 4.43 -35.19 9.04
CA GLU A 341 4.06 -34.20 8.02
C GLU A 341 5.29 -33.76 7.19
N PRO A 342 5.13 -33.41 5.90
CA PRO A 342 6.20 -32.82 5.09
C PRO A 342 6.67 -31.48 5.67
N ILE A 343 7.95 -31.16 5.48
CA ILE A 343 8.57 -29.95 6.02
C ILE A 343 8.85 -28.98 4.87
N PHE A 344 8.25 -27.79 4.96
CA PHE A 344 8.54 -26.66 4.08
C PHE A 344 9.73 -25.86 4.63
N THR A 345 10.75 -25.63 3.81
CA THR A 345 11.96 -24.86 4.14
C THR A 345 12.22 -23.85 3.03
N TRP A 346 12.25 -22.56 3.34
CA TRP A 346 12.74 -21.54 2.41
C TRP A 346 14.26 -21.37 2.57
N VAL A 347 14.94 -21.12 1.45
CA VAL A 347 16.36 -20.78 1.38
C VAL A 347 16.51 -19.61 0.39
N GLY A 348 17.17 -18.54 0.84
CA GLY A 348 17.44 -17.32 0.07
C GLY A 348 18.36 -16.38 0.87
N GLU A 349 18.55 -15.15 0.40
CA GLU A 349 19.25 -14.11 1.17
C GLU A 349 18.28 -13.34 2.08
N GLY A 350 18.75 -12.93 3.27
CA GLY A 350 17.97 -12.11 4.21
C GLY A 350 17.05 -12.92 5.15
N GLU A 351 15.91 -12.32 5.51
CA GLU A 351 14.99 -12.84 6.54
C GLU A 351 13.72 -13.49 5.96
N LYS A 352 13.42 -13.23 4.69
CA LYS A 352 12.20 -13.65 3.96
C LYS A 352 12.48 -13.65 2.45
N PRO A 353 11.68 -14.37 1.63
CA PRO A 353 11.78 -14.30 0.17
C PRO A 353 11.75 -12.85 -0.35
N ASN A 354 12.58 -12.55 -1.34
CA ASN A 354 12.79 -11.21 -1.89
C ASN A 354 12.74 -11.21 -3.42
N LEU A 355 11.53 -11.27 -3.97
CA LEU A 355 11.25 -11.30 -5.42
C LEU A 355 11.71 -10.02 -6.16
N ALA A 356 12.30 -9.04 -5.48
CA ALA A 356 12.82 -7.81 -6.06
C ALA A 356 14.31 -7.88 -6.45
N ASP A 357 15.09 -8.82 -5.88
CA ASP A 357 16.52 -8.94 -6.19
C ASP A 357 16.80 -9.81 -7.42
N ALA A 358 18.06 -10.20 -7.62
CA ALA A 358 18.52 -10.90 -8.83
C ALA A 358 18.75 -12.40 -8.63
N PHE A 359 18.26 -12.97 -7.52
CA PHE A 359 18.43 -14.36 -7.14
C PHE A 359 17.09 -15.10 -7.09
N ALA A 360 17.15 -16.42 -7.28
CA ALA A 360 15.97 -17.26 -7.13
C ALA A 360 15.67 -17.48 -5.64
N ASP A 361 14.40 -17.48 -5.27
CA ASP A 361 13.95 -17.87 -3.94
C ASP A 361 13.56 -19.35 -3.94
N ASP A 362 14.24 -20.17 -3.14
CA ASP A 362 14.01 -21.60 -3.13
C ASP A 362 13.08 -22.03 -1.99
N VAL A 363 11.97 -22.67 -2.34
CA VAL A 363 11.08 -23.36 -1.40
C VAL A 363 11.25 -24.88 -1.56
N TYR A 364 11.87 -25.49 -0.56
CA TYR A 364 12.04 -26.94 -0.47
C TYR A 364 10.90 -27.57 0.34
N ILE A 365 10.46 -28.75 -0.11
CA ILE A 365 9.54 -29.62 0.61
C ILE A 365 10.26 -30.96 0.83
N THR A 366 10.61 -31.25 2.07
CA THR A 366 11.17 -32.57 2.44
C THR A 366 10.04 -33.52 2.78
N TRP A 367 9.94 -34.61 2.02
CA TRP A 367 8.86 -35.59 2.14
C TRP A 367 9.22 -36.71 3.13
N PRO A 368 8.24 -37.24 3.91
CA PRO A 368 8.45 -38.37 4.80
C PRO A 368 8.94 -39.62 4.05
N GLN A 369 9.71 -40.48 4.74
CA GLN A 369 10.30 -41.72 4.19
C GLN A 369 9.32 -42.69 3.51
N ASP A 370 8.01 -42.54 3.74
CA ASP A 370 6.95 -43.37 3.18
C ASP A 370 6.05 -42.63 2.17
N THR A 371 6.51 -41.48 1.68
CA THR A 371 5.98 -40.72 0.55
C THR A 371 7.02 -40.70 -0.58
N ASP A 372 6.56 -40.80 -1.83
CA ASP A 372 7.36 -40.64 -3.04
C ASP A 372 6.77 -39.52 -3.90
N ALA A 373 7.53 -38.42 -4.02
CA ALA A 373 7.16 -37.21 -4.75
C ALA A 373 7.78 -37.11 -6.16
N SER A 374 8.48 -38.15 -6.63
CA SER A 374 9.20 -38.14 -7.91
C SER A 374 8.32 -38.00 -9.15
N ALA A 375 7.00 -38.11 -8.99
CA ALA A 375 5.99 -37.97 -10.05
C ALA A 375 5.30 -36.58 -10.09
N LEU A 376 5.69 -35.64 -9.22
CA LEU A 376 5.18 -34.26 -9.26
C LEU A 376 5.69 -33.51 -10.50
N GLU A 377 4.81 -32.73 -11.11
CA GLU A 377 5.09 -31.81 -12.22
C GLU A 377 4.72 -30.38 -11.80
N ALA A 378 5.19 -29.37 -12.56
CA ALA A 378 4.94 -27.97 -12.22
C ALA A 378 3.43 -27.62 -12.16
N CYS A 379 2.57 -28.34 -12.90
CA CYS A 379 1.11 -28.17 -12.82
C CYS A 379 0.47 -28.70 -11.53
N ASP A 380 1.21 -29.46 -10.71
CA ASP A 380 0.76 -29.88 -9.38
C ASP A 380 1.12 -28.82 -8.31
N VAL A 381 1.78 -27.73 -8.70
CA VAL A 381 2.13 -26.58 -7.85
C VAL A 381 1.30 -25.37 -8.25
N GLU A 382 0.78 -24.65 -7.26
CA GLU A 382 0.15 -23.34 -7.42
C GLU A 382 0.86 -22.36 -6.48
N ILE A 383 1.35 -21.25 -7.01
CA ILE A 383 1.92 -20.16 -6.21
C ILE A 383 1.05 -18.92 -6.41
N VAL A 384 0.53 -18.37 -5.31
CA VAL A 384 -0.32 -17.18 -5.32
C VAL A 384 0.33 -16.10 -4.46
N LEU A 385 0.69 -14.98 -5.09
CA LEU A 385 1.05 -13.74 -4.41
C LEU A 385 -0.22 -13.03 -3.94
N SER A 386 -0.20 -12.39 -2.77
CA SER A 386 -1.32 -11.61 -2.23
C SER A 386 -0.85 -10.26 -1.65
N SER A 387 -1.56 -9.16 -1.95
CA SER A 387 -1.33 -7.84 -1.35
C SER A 387 -2.27 -7.60 -0.17
N LEU A 388 -1.90 -6.69 0.74
CA LEU A 388 -2.78 -6.25 1.83
C LEU A 388 -4.09 -5.63 1.30
N SER A 389 -4.03 -5.02 0.11
CA SER A 389 -5.19 -4.44 -0.58
C SER A 389 -6.05 -5.49 -1.31
N GLY A 390 -5.70 -6.78 -1.23
CA GLY A 390 -6.49 -7.90 -1.78
C GLY A 390 -6.18 -8.32 -3.21
N ASP A 391 -5.12 -7.80 -3.84
CA ASP A 391 -4.67 -8.29 -5.15
C ASP A 391 -4.19 -9.73 -5.06
N ARG A 392 -4.32 -10.45 -6.16
CA ARG A 392 -3.74 -11.78 -6.33
C ARG A 392 -3.10 -11.92 -7.70
N ALA A 393 -1.90 -12.48 -7.73
CA ALA A 393 -1.27 -12.99 -8.95
C ALA A 393 -0.94 -14.47 -8.75
N THR A 394 -1.38 -15.31 -9.67
CA THR A 394 -0.95 -16.71 -9.75
C THR A 394 0.25 -16.79 -10.68
N LEU A 395 1.37 -17.34 -10.18
CA LEU A 395 2.59 -17.46 -10.95
C LEU A 395 2.50 -18.56 -12.01
N GLY A 396 3.10 -18.33 -13.17
CA GLY A 396 3.16 -19.28 -14.28
C GLY A 396 4.40 -20.19 -14.21
N PRO A 397 4.25 -21.52 -14.36
CA PRO A 397 5.40 -22.42 -14.44
C PRO A 397 6.25 -22.11 -15.69
N ASP A 398 7.55 -22.38 -15.59
CA ASP A 398 8.59 -22.13 -16.61
C ASP A 398 8.83 -20.64 -16.96
N LEU A 399 8.04 -19.72 -16.40
CA LEU A 399 8.22 -18.27 -16.50
C LEU A 399 8.62 -17.66 -15.16
N ASP A 400 7.79 -17.89 -14.14
CA ASP A 400 7.89 -17.26 -12.82
C ASP A 400 8.47 -18.21 -11.76
N TYR A 401 8.45 -19.52 -12.02
CA TYR A 401 9.10 -20.54 -11.20
C TYR A 401 9.39 -21.81 -11.99
N VAL A 402 10.33 -22.61 -11.50
CA VAL A 402 10.60 -23.99 -11.96
C VAL A 402 10.58 -24.94 -10.77
N ILE A 403 10.40 -26.25 -11.04
CA ILE A 403 10.48 -27.27 -10.00
C ILE A 403 11.50 -28.35 -10.34
N ASN A 404 12.12 -28.92 -9.31
CA ASN A 404 12.92 -30.13 -9.38
C ASN A 404 12.46 -31.10 -8.29
N THR A 405 12.21 -32.37 -8.63
CA THR A 405 11.65 -33.33 -7.67
C THR A 405 12.38 -34.66 -7.67
N SER A 406 12.39 -35.29 -6.50
CA SER A 406 12.91 -36.61 -6.20
C SER A 406 11.91 -37.35 -5.31
N SER A 407 12.19 -38.58 -4.89
CA SER A 407 11.26 -39.32 -4.04
C SER A 407 11.05 -38.66 -2.68
N ASN A 408 12.11 -38.10 -2.07
CA ASN A 408 12.09 -37.55 -0.71
C ASN A 408 12.17 -36.01 -0.64
N GLU A 409 12.25 -35.31 -1.77
CA GLU A 409 12.44 -33.86 -1.80
C GLU A 409 11.88 -33.23 -3.08
N THR A 410 11.25 -32.06 -2.95
CA THR A 410 10.90 -31.18 -4.08
C THR A 410 11.44 -29.79 -3.81
N GLN A 411 12.23 -29.25 -4.74
CA GLN A 411 12.63 -27.84 -4.81
C GLN A 411 11.66 -27.11 -5.73
N ILE A 412 11.19 -25.95 -5.30
CA ILE A 412 10.41 -24.99 -6.09
C ILE A 412 11.24 -23.70 -6.09
N ALA A 413 11.91 -23.40 -7.20
CA ALA A 413 12.73 -22.21 -7.36
C ALA A 413 11.87 -21.11 -8.00
N ILE A 414 11.55 -20.06 -7.25
CA ILE A 414 10.84 -18.90 -7.77
C ILE A 414 11.86 -18.03 -8.53
N THR A 415 11.63 -17.86 -9.83
CA THR A 415 12.46 -17.09 -10.76
C THR A 415 11.83 -15.76 -11.17
N LEU A 416 10.65 -15.44 -10.65
CA LEU A 416 10.01 -14.14 -10.83
C LEU A 416 10.85 -13.04 -10.19
N GLN A 417 11.41 -12.18 -11.03
CA GLN A 417 11.92 -10.88 -10.62
C GLN A 417 10.83 -9.81 -10.82
N ASN A 418 10.17 -9.40 -9.73
CA ASN A 418 9.12 -8.39 -9.77
C ASN A 418 9.67 -6.96 -9.67
N TRP A 419 9.72 -6.27 -10.82
CA TRP A 419 9.95 -4.82 -10.87
C TRP A 419 8.65 -3.99 -10.91
N ALA A 420 7.47 -4.62 -10.83
CA ALA A 420 6.22 -3.88 -10.79
C ALA A 420 5.99 -3.36 -9.37
N PHE A 421 6.13 -2.04 -9.20
CA PHE A 421 5.98 -1.37 -7.91
C PHE A 421 4.51 -1.27 -7.42
N GLN A 422 3.56 -1.75 -8.21
CA GLN A 422 2.15 -1.92 -7.84
C GLN A 422 1.57 -3.12 -8.61
N PRO A 423 0.69 -3.93 -7.98
CA PRO A 423 0.44 -3.94 -6.54
C PRO A 423 1.65 -4.50 -5.77
N VAL A 424 1.76 -4.18 -4.48
CA VAL A 424 2.84 -4.68 -3.62
C VAL A 424 2.34 -5.90 -2.88
N TYR A 425 2.77 -7.07 -3.34
CA TYR A 425 2.47 -8.33 -2.69
C TYR A 425 3.25 -8.45 -1.38
N THR A 426 2.54 -8.80 -0.31
CA THR A 426 3.09 -8.94 1.04
C THR A 426 3.21 -10.39 1.46
N GLU A 427 2.41 -11.29 0.88
CA GLU A 427 2.43 -12.73 1.12
C GLU A 427 2.62 -13.51 -0.19
N MET A 428 3.29 -14.66 -0.09
CA MET A 428 3.32 -15.71 -1.10
C MET A 428 2.80 -17.00 -0.49
N THR A 429 1.76 -17.61 -1.07
CA THR A 429 1.28 -18.94 -0.70
C THR A 429 1.69 -19.94 -1.76
N VAL A 430 2.48 -20.93 -1.37
CA VAL A 430 2.87 -22.09 -2.20
C VAL A 430 1.98 -23.27 -1.81
N THR A 431 1.28 -23.84 -2.79
CA THR A 431 0.37 -24.99 -2.63
C THR A 431 0.83 -26.14 -3.53
N VAL A 432 0.85 -27.37 -3.01
CA VAL A 432 1.15 -28.58 -3.78
C VAL A 432 0.01 -29.59 -3.69
N ALA A 433 -0.47 -30.03 -4.84
CA ALA A 433 -1.54 -31.02 -4.96
C ALA A 433 -1.04 -32.44 -4.65
N GLY A 434 -1.67 -33.11 -3.66
CA GLY A 434 -1.29 -34.46 -3.25
C GLY A 434 -1.68 -35.59 -4.21
N ALA A 435 -2.18 -35.28 -5.41
CA ALA A 435 -2.79 -36.24 -6.33
C ALA A 435 -1.79 -37.20 -7.00
N ARG A 436 -0.53 -36.77 -7.19
CA ARG A 436 0.54 -37.58 -7.79
C ARG A 436 1.52 -38.18 -6.78
N LEU A 437 1.37 -37.86 -5.49
CA LEU A 437 2.19 -38.45 -4.43
C LEU A 437 1.88 -39.94 -4.30
N GLN A 438 2.92 -40.77 -4.23
CA GLN A 438 2.81 -42.21 -4.02
C GLN A 438 3.27 -42.58 -2.60
N GLY A 439 2.87 -43.75 -2.09
CA GLY A 439 3.30 -44.24 -0.77
C GLY A 439 2.17 -44.75 0.12
N THR A 440 2.40 -44.83 1.43
CA THR A 440 1.39 -45.23 2.43
C THR A 440 0.50 -44.10 2.92
N ARG A 441 0.87 -42.84 2.64
CA ARG A 441 -0.04 -41.71 2.80
C ARG A 441 -1.12 -41.79 1.71
N PRO A 442 -2.43 -41.81 2.04
CA PRO A 442 -3.47 -41.72 1.01
C PRO A 442 -3.32 -40.39 0.25
N ALA A 443 -3.71 -40.37 -1.04
CA ALA A 443 -3.62 -39.20 -1.91
C ALA A 443 -4.06 -37.93 -1.17
N ALA A 444 -3.07 -37.09 -0.85
CA ALA A 444 -3.23 -36.13 0.24
C ALA A 444 -4.11 -34.96 -0.19
N ALA A 445 -4.79 -34.35 0.78
CA ALA A 445 -5.28 -32.98 0.59
C ALA A 445 -4.11 -32.07 0.22
N ALA A 446 -4.38 -31.00 -0.55
CA ALA A 446 -3.35 -30.07 -0.95
C ALA A 446 -2.61 -29.50 0.27
N LEU A 447 -1.29 -29.39 0.15
CA LEU A 447 -0.41 -28.89 1.20
C LEU A 447 -0.03 -27.45 0.86
N SER A 448 -0.33 -26.52 1.74
CA SER A 448 -0.07 -25.10 1.52
C SER A 448 0.80 -24.51 2.61
N LYS A 449 1.71 -23.61 2.23
CA LYS A 449 2.51 -22.79 3.14
C LYS A 449 2.55 -21.35 2.64
N THR A 450 2.18 -20.43 3.52
CA THR A 450 2.29 -18.98 3.30
C THR A 450 3.57 -18.45 3.94
N TYR A 451 4.20 -17.51 3.24
CA TYR A 451 5.40 -16.77 3.62
C TYR A 451 5.12 -15.27 3.50
N ASP A 452 5.57 -14.48 4.48
CA ASP A 452 5.78 -13.05 4.27
C ASP A 452 6.86 -12.88 3.19
N ILE A 453 6.73 -11.89 2.30
CA ILE A 453 7.73 -11.62 1.25
C ILE A 453 8.13 -10.15 1.20
N ALA A 454 9.23 -9.87 0.51
CA ALA A 454 9.38 -8.64 -0.24
C ALA A 454 9.10 -8.92 -1.70
N SER A 455 8.18 -8.18 -2.31
CA SER A 455 7.90 -8.23 -3.74
C SER A 455 8.53 -7.06 -4.49
N VAL A 456 8.94 -6.00 -3.79
CA VAL A 456 9.55 -4.80 -4.38
C VAL A 456 10.64 -4.25 -3.46
N PHE A 457 11.62 -3.54 -4.02
CA PHE A 457 12.47 -2.68 -3.19
C PHE A 457 11.70 -1.43 -2.77
N VAL A 458 12.05 -0.88 -1.60
CA VAL A 458 11.77 0.51 -1.26
C VAL A 458 12.32 1.41 -2.36
N TYR A 459 11.55 2.42 -2.74
CA TYR A 459 11.86 3.30 -3.84
C TYR A 459 11.54 4.76 -3.50
N LEU A 460 11.95 5.66 -4.38
CA LEU A 460 11.57 7.07 -4.33
C LEU A 460 11.07 7.56 -5.70
N THR A 461 10.22 8.58 -5.69
CA THR A 461 9.92 9.37 -6.89
C THR A 461 10.54 10.75 -6.73
N GLN A 462 11.43 11.13 -7.65
CA GLN A 462 11.83 12.53 -7.78
C GLN A 462 10.68 13.32 -8.39
N GLN A 463 10.42 14.51 -7.84
CA GLN A 463 9.47 15.49 -8.34
C GLN A 463 10.19 16.83 -8.52
N GLY A 464 10.04 17.45 -9.69
CA GLY A 464 10.73 18.69 -10.07
C GLY A 464 12.23 18.55 -10.36
N GLY A 465 12.77 19.47 -11.16
CA GLY A 465 14.19 19.44 -11.52
C GLY A 465 14.62 20.48 -12.55
N GLY A 466 14.45 21.77 -12.25
CA GLY A 466 14.89 22.87 -13.12
C GLY A 466 14.40 24.26 -12.71
N GLY A 467 13.28 24.35 -11.97
CA GLY A 467 12.73 25.60 -11.43
C GLY A 467 13.79 26.50 -10.77
N THR A 468 13.85 27.75 -11.22
CA THR A 468 14.76 28.78 -10.71
C THR A 468 13.95 29.86 -10.03
N THR A 469 13.66 29.66 -8.74
CA THR A 469 13.19 30.76 -7.89
C THR A 469 14.27 31.86 -7.84
N VAL A 470 13.87 33.09 -7.54
CA VAL A 470 14.70 34.32 -7.65
C VAL A 470 16.09 34.20 -6.99
N ASP A 471 16.26 33.34 -5.98
CA ASP A 471 17.54 33.09 -5.29
C ASP A 471 17.97 31.60 -5.22
N GLY A 472 17.30 30.64 -5.89
CA GLY A 472 17.59 29.21 -5.71
C GLY A 472 16.71 28.18 -6.45
N THR A 473 17.08 26.89 -6.37
CA THR A 473 16.38 25.75 -7.00
C THR A 473 15.80 24.81 -5.95
N VAL A 474 14.55 24.37 -6.13
CA VAL A 474 13.88 23.36 -5.28
C VAL A 474 13.83 22.02 -6.02
N THR A 475 14.17 20.94 -5.32
CA THR A 475 13.96 19.56 -5.78
C THR A 475 13.24 18.77 -4.69
N THR A 476 12.28 17.92 -5.05
CA THR A 476 11.51 17.13 -4.07
C THR A 476 11.57 15.63 -4.38
N TYR A 477 11.41 14.81 -3.34
CA TYR A 477 11.55 13.37 -3.43
C TYR A 477 10.60 12.66 -2.44
N SER A 478 9.59 11.94 -2.94
CA SER A 478 8.71 11.10 -2.09
C SER A 478 9.27 9.71 -1.95
N PHE A 479 9.39 9.21 -0.73
CA PHE A 479 9.81 7.84 -0.41
C PHE A 479 8.59 6.95 -0.17
N TYR A 480 8.70 5.66 -0.53
CA TYR A 480 7.59 4.71 -0.35
C TYR A 480 8.10 3.34 0.10
N GLY A 481 7.41 2.74 1.07
CA GLY A 481 7.82 1.50 1.70
C GLY A 481 8.81 1.66 2.85
N LEU A 482 9.12 2.89 3.28
CA LEU A 482 9.89 3.15 4.50
C LEU A 482 8.96 3.30 5.71
N ALA A 483 9.15 2.44 6.69
CA ALA A 483 8.65 2.64 8.04
C ALA A 483 9.60 3.56 8.84
N ASN A 484 9.04 4.29 9.80
CA ASN A 484 9.77 5.13 10.77
C ASN A 484 10.60 6.29 10.19
N LEU A 485 10.35 6.71 8.94
CA LEU A 485 10.88 7.94 8.39
C LEU A 485 10.21 9.14 9.09
N THR A 486 10.98 9.86 9.90
CA THR A 486 10.53 10.94 10.79
C THR A 486 11.50 12.12 10.87
N ASP A 487 12.75 11.96 10.42
CA ASP A 487 13.76 13.02 10.38
C ASP A 487 14.58 12.94 9.09
N VAL A 488 14.85 14.10 8.47
CA VAL A 488 15.66 14.20 7.23
C VAL A 488 17.05 13.58 7.36
N SER A 489 17.65 13.58 8.56
CA SER A 489 18.98 13.01 8.81
C SER A 489 19.03 11.48 8.71
N GLN A 490 17.90 10.80 8.67
CA GLN A 490 17.84 9.34 8.42
C GLN A 490 18.12 8.98 6.94
N ILE A 491 17.95 9.96 6.03
CA ILE A 491 18.00 9.78 4.58
C ILE A 491 18.85 10.83 3.84
N THR A 492 19.42 11.80 4.55
CA THR A 492 20.24 12.90 4.00
C THR A 492 21.59 13.00 4.71
N VAL A 493 22.61 13.46 4.00
CA VAL A 493 23.92 13.80 4.57
C VAL A 493 24.02 15.32 4.75
N PRO A 494 24.46 15.85 5.92
CA PRO A 494 24.62 17.29 6.13
C PRO A 494 25.42 18.00 5.04
N SER A 495 25.00 19.23 4.72
CA SER A 495 25.70 20.08 3.77
C SER A 495 26.72 20.97 4.48
N ASN A 496 27.83 21.23 3.82
CA ASN A 496 28.82 22.22 4.25
C ASN A 496 29.26 23.07 3.06
N TYR A 497 29.86 24.23 3.31
CA TYR A 497 30.49 25.02 2.26
C TYR A 497 31.86 25.56 2.65
N THR A 498 32.67 25.81 1.63
CA THR A 498 33.86 26.66 1.73
C THR A 498 33.59 28.00 1.05
N LEU A 499 34.38 29.01 1.39
CA LEU A 499 34.27 30.35 0.83
C LEU A 499 35.46 30.61 -0.10
N SER A 500 35.19 30.90 -1.37
CA SER A 500 36.20 31.14 -2.40
C SER A 500 36.01 32.51 -3.08
N THR A 501 37.11 33.08 -3.58
CA THR A 501 37.12 34.33 -4.35
C THR A 501 38.32 34.35 -5.29
N THR A 502 38.38 35.29 -6.23
CA THR A 502 39.50 35.42 -7.17
C THR A 502 40.30 36.67 -6.87
N VAL A 503 41.59 36.51 -6.58
CA VAL A 503 42.55 37.60 -6.34
C VAL A 503 43.68 37.48 -7.34
N ASP A 504 43.96 38.54 -8.10
CA ASP A 504 45.00 38.60 -9.14
C ASP A 504 45.00 37.41 -10.14
N GLY A 505 43.81 36.90 -10.45
CA GLY A 505 43.62 35.76 -11.37
C GLY A 505 43.83 34.38 -10.74
N VAL A 506 44.03 34.30 -9.42
CA VAL A 506 44.18 33.05 -8.65
C VAL A 506 43.00 32.86 -7.72
N THR A 507 42.42 31.65 -7.70
CA THR A 507 41.39 31.28 -6.72
C THR A 507 41.99 31.17 -5.33
N GLN A 508 41.45 31.97 -4.41
CA GLN A 508 41.80 31.98 -2.99
C GLN A 508 40.59 31.53 -2.16
N TYR A 509 40.86 30.88 -1.03
CA TYR A 509 39.84 30.45 -0.08
C TYR A 509 40.00 31.17 1.26
N PHE A 510 38.92 31.33 2.01
CA PHE A 510 38.94 31.91 3.34
C PHE A 510 39.35 30.88 4.41
N ALA A 511 40.32 31.23 5.26
CA ALA A 511 40.61 30.51 6.50
C ALA A 511 40.49 31.48 7.70
N GLY A 512 39.45 31.28 8.51
CA GLY A 512 39.10 32.14 9.64
C GLY A 512 39.82 31.78 10.94
N THR A 513 40.18 32.81 11.72
CA THR A 513 40.42 32.66 13.17
C THR A 513 39.12 32.82 13.97
N THR A 514 38.09 33.41 13.35
CA THR A 514 36.70 33.48 13.80
C THR A 514 35.77 33.32 12.60
N ASN A 515 34.45 33.24 12.83
CA ASN A 515 33.45 33.13 11.77
C ASN A 515 33.35 34.37 10.85
N SER A 516 34.04 35.47 11.15
CA SER A 516 33.98 36.74 10.40
C SER A 516 35.34 37.28 9.94
N THR A 517 36.46 36.84 10.53
CA THR A 517 37.80 37.39 10.23
C THR A 517 38.82 36.28 9.98
N GLY A 518 39.66 36.44 8.96
CA GLY A 518 40.59 35.40 8.51
C GLY A 518 41.66 35.87 7.53
N VAL A 519 42.26 34.90 6.85
CA VAL A 519 43.33 35.06 5.84
C VAL A 519 42.99 34.28 4.57
N TYR A 520 43.70 34.58 3.48
CA TYR A 520 43.64 33.76 2.26
C TYR A 520 44.47 32.48 2.37
N VAL A 521 43.98 31.39 1.80
CA VAL A 521 44.71 30.13 1.59
C VAL A 521 44.50 29.59 0.18
N ASN A 522 45.54 28.94 -0.36
CA ASN A 522 45.59 28.47 -1.76
C ASN A 522 44.94 27.09 -1.99
N SER A 523 44.23 26.50 -1.02
CA SER A 523 43.59 25.19 -1.19
C SER A 523 42.35 25.01 -0.31
N THR A 524 41.39 24.22 -0.79
CA THR A 524 40.18 23.81 -0.06
C THR A 524 40.51 23.07 1.23
N ALA A 525 41.56 22.23 1.24
CA ALA A 525 41.99 21.48 2.40
C ALA A 525 42.54 22.34 3.56
N ALA A 526 42.89 23.59 3.30
CA ALA A 526 43.32 24.56 4.31
C ALA A 526 42.23 25.61 4.65
N ALA A 527 41.10 25.58 3.94
CA ALA A 527 40.00 26.54 4.11
C ALA A 527 39.16 26.24 5.34
N THR A 528 38.46 27.25 5.86
CA THR A 528 37.41 27.03 6.86
C THR A 528 36.18 26.43 6.19
N VAL A 529 35.70 25.33 6.76
CA VAL A 529 34.43 24.68 6.41
C VAL A 529 33.33 25.25 7.30
N PHE A 530 32.22 25.66 6.70
CA PHE A 530 31.03 26.18 7.36
C PHE A 530 29.87 25.19 7.19
N ASP A 531 28.94 25.15 8.15
CA ASP A 531 27.68 24.41 7.99
C ASP A 531 26.81 25.09 6.92
N GLY A 532 26.30 24.31 5.98
CA GLY A 532 25.42 24.72 4.89
C GLY A 532 24.03 24.11 4.98
N SER A 533 23.71 23.35 6.04
CA SER A 533 22.44 22.61 6.21
C SER A 533 21.27 23.48 6.72
N GLY A 534 21.50 24.79 6.87
CA GLY A 534 20.54 25.73 7.44
C GLY A 534 19.60 26.35 6.40
N VAL A 535 18.51 26.95 6.89
CA VAL A 535 17.45 27.60 6.08
C VAL A 535 17.93 28.73 5.16
N GLU A 536 19.12 29.29 5.42
CA GLU A 536 19.74 30.33 4.59
C GLU A 536 20.56 29.78 3.41
N ASP A 537 20.77 28.47 3.35
CA ASP A 537 21.72 27.79 2.46
C ASP A 537 21.05 26.59 1.77
N LEU A 538 21.18 25.38 2.32
CA LEU A 538 20.48 24.19 1.88
C LEU A 538 19.36 23.84 2.87
N ASN A 539 18.17 24.36 2.63
CA ASN A 539 16.99 24.05 3.45
C ASN A 539 16.44 22.68 3.05
N VAL A 540 16.63 21.67 3.90
CA VAL A 540 16.09 20.31 3.71
C VAL A 540 14.96 20.07 4.72
N GLN A 541 13.78 19.68 4.24
CA GLN A 541 12.58 19.46 5.06
C GLN A 541 11.92 18.12 4.72
N LEU A 542 11.46 17.39 5.73
CA LEU A 542 10.61 16.21 5.57
C LEU A 542 9.17 16.59 5.92
N ILE A 543 8.23 16.33 5.00
CA ILE A 543 6.80 16.51 5.23
C ILE A 543 6.10 15.23 4.79
N GLY A 544 5.53 14.49 5.76
CA GLY A 544 5.06 13.12 5.51
C GLY A 544 6.22 12.24 5.09
N ASN A 545 6.12 11.67 3.89
CA ASN A 545 7.13 10.85 3.23
C ASN A 545 8.02 11.62 2.22
N THR A 546 7.78 12.91 2.02
CA THR A 546 8.43 13.73 0.99
C THR A 546 9.54 14.60 1.56
N VAL A 547 10.73 14.52 0.98
CA VAL A 547 11.83 15.46 1.22
C VAL A 547 11.76 16.62 0.24
N TYR A 548 11.91 17.84 0.74
CA TYR A 548 12.03 19.07 -0.02
C TYR A 548 13.45 19.61 0.18
N VAL A 549 14.18 19.85 -0.89
CA VAL A 549 15.56 20.36 -0.89
C VAL A 549 15.57 21.70 -1.61
N THR A 550 15.72 22.80 -0.87
CA THR A 550 15.94 24.14 -1.47
C THR A 550 17.43 24.47 -1.46
N THR A 551 18.01 24.66 -2.63
CA THR A 551 19.41 25.06 -2.86
C THR A 551 19.51 26.54 -3.23
N ARG A 552 20.62 27.21 -2.89
CA ARG A 552 20.93 28.58 -3.39
C ARG A 552 22.19 28.60 -4.23
N ILE A 553 22.03 28.59 -5.55
CA ILE A 553 23.11 28.33 -6.51
C ILE A 553 24.17 29.46 -6.64
N ASN A 554 23.91 30.66 -6.12
CA ASN A 554 24.82 31.82 -6.22
C ASN A 554 25.03 32.58 -4.89
N ALA A 555 24.84 31.91 -3.75
CA ALA A 555 24.97 32.56 -2.44
C ALA A 555 26.40 33.06 -2.18
N THR A 556 26.51 34.25 -1.57
CA THR A 556 27.79 34.85 -1.17
C THR A 556 27.84 35.13 0.32
N ALA A 557 29.04 35.34 0.86
CA ALA A 557 29.26 35.83 2.21
C ALA A 557 30.40 36.85 2.24
N THR A 558 30.20 37.96 2.95
CA THR A 558 31.27 38.93 3.22
C THR A 558 32.04 38.52 4.48
N LYS A 559 33.37 38.49 4.40
CA LYS A 559 34.29 38.27 5.53
C LYS A 559 35.37 39.35 5.54
N THR A 560 36.05 39.54 6.67
CA THR A 560 37.20 40.45 6.77
C THR A 560 38.49 39.68 6.55
N VAL A 561 39.32 40.11 5.59
CA VAL A 561 40.69 39.61 5.37
C VAL A 561 41.65 40.80 5.42
N ASP A 562 42.71 40.68 6.23
CA ASP A 562 43.74 41.71 6.45
C ASP A 562 43.19 43.12 6.83
N GLY A 563 41.97 43.17 7.37
CA GLY A 563 41.27 44.38 7.80
C GLY A 563 40.21 44.89 6.82
N GLU A 564 40.18 44.39 5.58
CA GLU A 564 39.26 44.82 4.53
C GLU A 564 38.08 43.83 4.34
N PRO A 565 36.88 44.32 3.98
CA PRO A 565 35.75 43.46 3.66
C PRO A 565 35.90 42.86 2.26
N VAL A 566 35.78 41.52 2.18
CA VAL A 566 35.90 40.75 0.95
C VAL A 566 34.66 39.87 0.78
N THR A 567 34.06 39.91 -0.41
CA THR A 567 32.94 39.03 -0.78
C THR A 567 33.49 37.72 -1.35
N PHE A 568 32.99 36.61 -0.81
CA PHE A 568 33.30 35.25 -1.25
C PHE A 568 32.04 34.56 -1.76
N THR A 569 32.19 33.71 -2.77
CA THR A 569 31.16 32.77 -3.22
C THR A 569 31.14 31.55 -2.30
N LYS A 570 29.96 31.06 -1.94
CA LYS A 570 29.80 29.79 -1.23
C LYS A 570 29.94 28.63 -2.21
N ALA A 571 30.87 27.71 -1.92
CA ALA A 571 31.07 26.46 -2.66
C ALA A 571 30.63 25.30 -1.77
N TYR A 572 29.41 24.79 -1.99
CA TYR A 572 28.80 23.73 -1.20
C TYR A 572 29.36 22.33 -1.51
N ASN A 573 29.23 21.44 -0.55
CA ASN A 573 29.64 20.04 -0.61
C ASN A 573 28.73 19.20 0.34
N GLY A 574 28.28 18.03 -0.12
CA GLY A 574 27.26 17.23 0.57
C GLY A 574 25.82 17.73 0.34
N GLY A 575 24.87 17.27 1.13
CA GLY A 575 23.47 17.76 1.12
C GLY A 575 22.54 17.22 0.02
N ALA A 576 23.06 16.83 -1.15
CA ALA A 576 22.23 16.40 -2.27
C ALA A 576 22.01 14.88 -2.39
N THR A 577 22.80 14.05 -1.68
CA THR A 577 22.63 12.60 -1.71
C THR A 577 21.49 12.19 -0.79
N LEU A 578 20.36 11.80 -1.38
CA LEU A 578 19.31 11.11 -0.66
C LEU A 578 19.54 9.60 -0.71
N SER A 579 19.78 9.04 0.46
CA SER A 579 19.97 7.61 0.67
C SER A 579 19.56 7.32 2.10
N PRO A 580 18.47 6.56 2.32
CA PRO A 580 18.28 5.77 3.54
C PRO A 580 19.61 5.16 3.95
N ASP A 581 20.11 5.61 5.11
CA ASP A 581 21.45 5.26 5.54
C ASP A 581 21.52 3.73 5.72
N ALA A 582 22.43 3.10 4.99
CA ALA A 582 22.68 1.67 5.08
C ALA A 582 23.04 1.25 6.52
N ALA A 583 23.60 2.15 7.32
CA ALA A 583 23.90 1.94 8.74
C ALA A 583 22.76 2.35 9.71
N SER A 584 21.67 2.97 9.26
CA SER A 584 20.55 3.34 10.13
C SER A 584 19.82 2.08 10.63
N PRO A 585 19.79 1.83 11.96
CA PRO A 585 19.07 0.71 12.54
C PRO A 585 17.57 1.04 12.76
N TYR A 586 17.13 2.24 12.37
CA TYR A 586 15.80 2.77 12.67
C TYR A 586 14.83 2.68 11.48
N LEU A 587 15.34 2.70 10.25
CA LEU A 587 14.54 2.52 9.04
C LEU A 587 14.38 1.04 8.71
N THR A 588 13.13 0.62 8.55
CA THR A 588 12.74 -0.75 8.14
C THR A 588 11.82 -0.67 6.92
N GLY A 589 11.79 -1.74 6.11
CA GLY A 589 10.79 -1.85 5.04
C GLY A 589 9.41 -2.11 5.62
N GLU A 590 8.38 -1.49 5.04
CA GLU A 590 6.99 -1.87 5.25
C GLU A 590 6.71 -3.29 4.70
N PRO A 591 5.60 -3.95 5.07
CA PRO A 591 5.21 -5.24 4.50
C PRO A 591 5.24 -5.24 2.97
N GLY A 592 5.80 -6.30 2.36
CA GLY A 592 6.02 -6.38 0.91
C GLY A 592 7.25 -5.64 0.37
N TYR A 593 7.94 -4.82 1.18
CA TYR A 593 9.13 -4.10 0.76
C TYR A 593 10.44 -4.72 1.30
N ALA A 594 11.54 -4.51 0.57
CA ALA A 594 12.93 -4.70 1.00
C ALA A 594 13.74 -3.40 0.90
N ILE A 595 14.62 -3.12 1.86
CA ILE A 595 15.59 -2.00 1.77
C ILE A 595 16.88 -2.54 1.17
N ASN A 596 17.21 -2.12 -0.06
CA ASN A 596 18.54 -2.35 -0.61
C ASN A 596 19.56 -1.45 0.09
N ARG A 597 20.59 -2.05 0.69
CA ARG A 597 21.66 -1.36 1.43
C ARG A 597 23.02 -1.39 0.73
N THR A 598 23.09 -1.91 -0.50
CA THR A 598 24.34 -2.12 -1.25
C THR A 598 24.42 -1.32 -2.55
N ALA A 599 23.30 -0.84 -3.08
CA ALA A 599 23.23 0.02 -4.26
C ALA A 599 23.36 1.53 -3.94
N THR A 600 23.73 2.33 -4.94
CA THR A 600 23.52 3.78 -4.87
C THR A 600 22.05 4.10 -5.11
N TRP A 601 21.43 4.90 -4.25
CA TRP A 601 19.97 5.08 -4.22
C TRP A 601 19.34 5.75 -5.46
N ILE A 602 20.15 6.30 -6.36
CA ILE A 602 19.71 6.71 -7.71
C ILE A 602 19.17 5.53 -8.55
N PHE A 603 19.51 4.28 -8.21
CA PHE A 603 18.90 3.06 -8.79
C PHE A 603 17.53 2.70 -8.17
N HIS A 604 17.06 3.48 -7.20
CA HIS A 604 15.75 3.35 -6.57
C HIS A 604 14.80 4.50 -6.97
N GLU A 605 15.22 5.35 -7.91
CA GLU A 605 14.35 6.29 -8.61
C GLU A 605 13.39 5.54 -9.54
N LYS A 606 12.09 5.79 -9.35
CA LYS A 606 11.02 5.15 -10.10
C LYS A 606 10.90 5.66 -11.54
N TRP A 607 10.91 4.72 -12.48
CA TRP A 607 10.38 4.90 -13.85
C TRP A 607 9.62 3.63 -14.25
N ALA A 608 8.30 3.68 -14.32
CA ALA A 608 7.47 2.45 -14.41
C ALA A 608 7.21 2.01 -15.86
N TRP A 609 8.00 1.07 -16.36
CA TRP A 609 7.61 0.29 -17.55
C TRP A 609 8.06 -1.17 -17.47
N GLN A 610 7.14 -2.08 -17.82
CA GLN A 610 7.40 -3.47 -18.15
C GLN A 610 6.63 -3.84 -19.42
N GLU A 611 7.18 -4.74 -20.23
CA GLU A 611 6.54 -5.24 -21.47
C GLU A 611 5.25 -6.06 -21.21
N SER A 612 5.14 -6.66 -20.01
CA SER A 612 3.94 -7.33 -19.51
C SER A 612 2.73 -6.40 -19.42
N ILE A 613 2.96 -5.12 -19.13
CA ILE A 613 1.95 -4.06 -19.01
C ILE A 613 1.66 -3.53 -20.42
N LYS A 614 0.91 -4.31 -21.20
CA LYS A 614 0.61 -4.06 -22.64
C LYS A 614 -0.28 -2.85 -22.95
N ILE A 615 -0.41 -1.91 -22.00
CA ILE A 615 -1.09 -0.62 -22.17
C ILE A 615 -0.01 0.45 -22.04
N GLY A 616 0.77 0.59 -23.11
CA GLY A 616 1.66 1.73 -23.32
C GLY A 616 0.93 2.85 -24.06
N TRP A 617 1.52 4.05 -24.04
CA TRP A 617 1.02 5.20 -24.78
C TRP A 617 0.77 4.88 -26.26
N GLY A 618 -0.48 5.09 -26.71
CA GLY A 618 -0.91 4.96 -28.11
C GLY A 618 -1.14 6.30 -28.80
N GLY A 619 -0.56 7.38 -28.27
CA GLY A 619 -0.75 8.75 -28.75
C GLY A 619 0.07 9.11 -29.99
N ILE A 620 0.11 10.41 -30.27
CA ILE A 620 0.76 10.95 -31.47
C ILE A 620 2.18 11.45 -31.14
N ASP A 621 3.20 10.95 -31.83
CA ASP A 621 4.59 11.39 -31.67
C ASP A 621 4.83 12.64 -32.52
N VAL A 622 5.17 13.75 -31.87
CA VAL A 622 5.65 14.96 -32.57
C VAL A 622 7.16 14.87 -32.75
N GLN A 623 7.60 14.89 -34.01
CA GLN A 623 8.98 14.85 -34.45
C GLN A 623 9.41 16.23 -34.98
N PRO A 624 10.71 16.61 -34.90
CA PRO A 624 11.87 15.78 -34.57
C PRO A 624 12.02 15.53 -33.07
N TYR A 625 12.09 14.26 -32.66
CA TYR A 625 12.36 13.90 -31.27
C TYR A 625 13.83 14.16 -30.91
N THR A 626 14.06 15.02 -29.92
CA THR A 626 15.40 15.45 -29.48
C THR A 626 15.93 14.65 -28.29
N GLY A 627 15.22 13.58 -27.87
CA GLY A 627 15.36 13.01 -26.53
C GLY A 627 14.59 13.78 -25.47
N LYS A 628 13.74 14.73 -25.89
CA LYS A 628 12.77 15.48 -25.09
C LYS A 628 11.58 15.89 -25.97
N PHE A 629 10.49 16.34 -25.36
CA PHE A 629 9.37 17.02 -26.03
C PHE A 629 9.55 18.55 -25.97
N GLU A 630 10.79 19.01 -26.11
CA GLU A 630 11.21 20.41 -26.00
C GLU A 630 12.07 20.80 -27.20
N TRP A 631 11.81 21.98 -27.77
CA TRP A 631 12.56 22.56 -28.87
C TRP A 631 12.90 24.01 -28.57
N GLU A 632 14.13 24.40 -28.90
CA GLU A 632 14.59 25.79 -28.85
C GLU A 632 14.44 26.41 -30.24
N MET A 633 13.84 27.60 -30.31
CA MET A 633 13.69 28.36 -31.57
C MET A 633 14.08 29.83 -31.39
N ASP A 634 14.80 30.36 -32.39
CA ASP A 634 15.06 31.80 -32.52
C ASP A 634 13.78 32.56 -32.93
N LYS A 635 13.61 33.77 -32.41
CA LYS A 635 12.52 34.67 -32.85
C LYS A 635 12.66 35.01 -34.34
N GLY A 636 11.57 34.92 -35.09
CA GLY A 636 11.54 35.12 -36.54
C GLY A 636 11.93 33.90 -37.38
N SER A 637 12.14 32.72 -36.76
CA SER A 637 12.48 31.48 -37.45
C SER A 637 11.27 30.60 -37.81
N SER A 638 11.51 29.55 -38.58
CA SER A 638 10.52 28.50 -38.85
C SER A 638 11.12 27.11 -38.62
N GLN A 639 10.31 26.21 -38.06
CA GLN A 639 10.65 24.80 -37.85
C GLN A 639 9.55 23.91 -38.42
N GLN A 640 9.96 22.78 -39.02
CA GLN A 640 9.03 21.77 -39.51
C GLN A 640 8.88 20.67 -38.46
N PHE A 641 7.63 20.32 -38.15
CA PHE A 641 7.24 19.21 -37.28
C PHE A 641 6.43 18.17 -38.05
N THR A 642 6.48 16.91 -37.63
CA THR A 642 5.69 15.83 -38.22
C THR A 642 5.12 14.91 -37.15
N ALA A 643 3.91 14.41 -37.35
CA ALA A 643 3.26 13.43 -36.50
C ALA A 643 3.49 11.99 -37.01
N ASN A 644 3.50 11.00 -36.11
CA ASN A 644 3.46 9.57 -36.49
C ASN A 644 2.10 9.18 -37.14
N ASP A 645 0.99 9.77 -36.67
CA ASP A 645 -0.31 9.77 -37.36
C ASP A 645 -0.31 10.87 -38.44
N PRO A 646 -0.49 10.56 -39.74
CA PRO A 646 -0.62 11.57 -40.78
C PRO A 646 -1.95 12.34 -40.73
N SER A 647 -2.90 11.92 -39.89
CA SER A 647 -4.30 12.36 -39.87
C SER A 647 -4.55 13.39 -38.75
N VAL A 648 -3.69 14.39 -38.62
CA VAL A 648 -3.71 15.35 -37.49
C VAL A 648 -4.07 16.79 -37.89
N THR A 649 -4.63 17.55 -36.95
CA THR A 649 -4.71 19.01 -37.00
C THR A 649 -3.71 19.64 -36.05
N TRP A 650 -2.97 20.65 -36.54
CA TRP A 650 -2.00 21.40 -35.75
C TRP A 650 -2.63 22.67 -35.15
N SER A 651 -2.28 22.97 -33.90
CA SER A 651 -2.63 24.23 -33.23
C SER A 651 -1.53 24.70 -32.28
N LEU A 652 -1.64 25.96 -31.84
CA LEU A 652 -0.78 26.57 -30.82
C LEU A 652 -1.61 26.97 -29.60
N LEU A 653 -0.95 26.98 -28.44
CA LEU A 653 -1.48 27.51 -27.18
C LEU A 653 -0.37 28.26 -26.43
N GLY A 654 -0.74 29.32 -25.70
CA GLY A 654 0.19 30.15 -24.93
C GLY A 654 0.97 31.21 -25.70
N ASN A 655 0.75 31.37 -27.02
CA ASN A 655 1.38 32.45 -27.80
C ASN A 655 0.68 33.80 -27.55
N GLU A 656 1.45 34.86 -27.30
CA GLU A 656 0.95 36.24 -27.15
C GLU A 656 0.93 36.99 -28.49
N SER A 657 1.79 36.64 -29.45
CA SER A 657 1.73 37.19 -30.81
C SER A 657 0.77 36.42 -31.70
N ASN A 658 -0.16 37.16 -32.34
CA ASN A 658 -1.01 36.65 -33.43
C ASN A 658 -0.21 36.34 -34.71
N SER A 659 1.05 36.77 -34.80
CA SER A 659 1.94 36.47 -35.92
C SER A 659 2.61 35.10 -35.78
N THR A 660 2.68 34.57 -34.55
CA THR A 660 3.17 33.21 -34.25
C THR A 660 2.11 32.22 -34.71
N THR A 661 2.45 31.35 -35.65
CA THR A 661 1.45 30.53 -36.38
C THR A 661 1.99 29.15 -36.73
N VAL A 662 1.11 28.14 -36.73
CA VAL A 662 1.40 26.82 -37.27
C VAL A 662 0.56 26.54 -38.52
N SER A 663 1.17 25.99 -39.56
CA SER A 663 0.49 25.58 -40.78
C SER A 663 -0.19 24.20 -40.63
N SER A 664 -1.14 23.89 -41.52
CA SER A 664 -1.81 22.58 -41.54
C SER A 664 -0.87 21.39 -41.81
N ASN A 665 0.35 21.63 -42.28
CA ASN A 665 1.39 20.62 -42.46
C ASN A 665 2.43 20.61 -41.33
N GLY A 666 2.20 21.28 -40.20
CA GLY A 666 3.10 21.26 -39.04
C GLY A 666 4.34 22.17 -39.17
N THR A 667 4.33 23.17 -40.06
CA THR A 667 5.38 24.20 -40.07
C THR A 667 5.02 25.29 -39.08
N LEU A 668 5.78 25.42 -38.00
CA LEU A 668 5.69 26.54 -37.06
C LEU A 668 6.51 27.72 -37.58
N PHE A 669 5.92 28.91 -37.59
CA PHE A 669 6.63 30.18 -37.69
C PHE A 669 6.55 30.91 -36.35
N TYR A 670 7.72 31.23 -35.78
CA TYR A 670 7.84 31.89 -34.49
C TYR A 670 8.03 33.38 -34.72
N ALA A 671 7.13 34.23 -34.24
CA ALA A 671 7.18 35.64 -34.59
C ALA A 671 8.32 36.40 -33.90
N SER A 672 8.76 37.50 -34.53
CA SER A 672 9.77 38.39 -33.97
C SER A 672 9.26 39.21 -32.78
N ASP A 673 7.94 39.42 -32.69
CA ASP A 673 7.24 40.18 -31.67
C ASP A 673 6.60 39.28 -30.59
N GLU A 674 6.84 37.97 -30.63
CA GLU A 674 6.38 37.04 -29.59
C GLU A 674 7.02 37.38 -28.24
N THR A 675 6.22 37.38 -27.17
CA THR A 675 6.63 37.75 -25.81
C THR A 675 6.50 36.62 -24.80
N SER A 676 5.75 35.56 -25.12
CA SER A 676 5.74 34.32 -24.35
C SER A 676 7.15 33.72 -24.22
N ALA A 677 7.50 33.21 -23.03
CA ALA A 677 8.76 32.50 -22.82
C ALA A 677 8.77 31.10 -23.48
N ALA A 678 7.60 30.46 -23.49
CA ALA A 678 7.33 29.16 -24.07
C ALA A 678 5.95 29.15 -24.74
N ILE A 679 5.78 28.34 -25.78
CA ILE A 679 4.47 28.04 -26.38
C ILE A 679 4.29 26.54 -26.58
N ALA A 680 3.05 26.10 -26.54
CA ALA A 680 2.63 24.73 -26.84
C ALA A 680 2.40 24.53 -28.33
N LEU A 681 3.01 23.49 -28.90
CA LEU A 681 2.67 22.94 -30.21
C LEU A 681 1.85 21.67 -30.03
N ILE A 682 0.68 21.60 -30.66
CA ILE A 682 -0.29 20.50 -30.49
C ILE A 682 -0.64 19.89 -31.85
N ALA A 683 -0.66 18.57 -31.93
CA ALA A 683 -1.13 17.76 -33.05
C ALA A 683 -2.24 16.80 -32.59
N THR A 684 -3.50 17.16 -32.80
CA THR A 684 -4.67 16.35 -32.40
C THR A 684 -5.10 15.41 -33.52
N SER A 685 -5.42 14.14 -33.24
CA SER A 685 -5.95 13.24 -34.28
C SER A 685 -7.31 13.72 -34.77
N THR A 686 -7.52 13.62 -36.08
CA THR A 686 -8.82 13.87 -36.71
C THR A 686 -9.76 12.67 -36.61
N THR A 687 -9.23 11.49 -36.31
CA THR A 687 -10.01 10.23 -36.20
C THR A 687 -10.62 10.10 -34.82
N ASP A 688 -9.82 10.31 -33.76
CA ASP A 688 -10.26 10.30 -32.37
C ASP A 688 -9.56 11.43 -31.61
N LYS A 689 -10.36 12.44 -31.25
CA LYS A 689 -9.88 13.71 -30.66
C LYS A 689 -9.41 13.57 -29.21
N SER A 690 -9.56 12.39 -28.58
CA SER A 690 -8.94 12.10 -27.29
C SER A 690 -7.43 11.93 -27.40
N TYR A 691 -6.91 11.58 -28.59
CA TYR A 691 -5.46 11.48 -28.84
C TYR A 691 -4.89 12.80 -29.39
N ALA A 692 -3.84 13.29 -28.74
CA ALA A 692 -3.01 14.37 -29.21
C ALA A 692 -1.53 14.13 -28.91
N GLY A 693 -0.67 14.65 -29.77
CA GLY A 693 0.77 14.72 -29.61
C GLY A 693 1.18 16.16 -29.37
N GLN A 694 2.12 16.41 -28.46
CA GLN A 694 2.40 17.76 -27.99
C GLN A 694 3.88 17.96 -27.69
N GLY A 695 4.32 19.22 -27.65
CA GLY A 695 5.61 19.58 -27.07
C GLY A 695 5.81 21.09 -26.97
N CYS A 696 6.88 21.47 -26.29
CA CYS A 696 7.20 22.85 -25.94
C CYS A 696 8.18 23.49 -26.93
N VAL A 697 7.91 24.75 -27.29
CA VAL A 697 8.83 25.57 -28.06
C VAL A 697 9.26 26.77 -27.22
N ASN A 698 10.50 26.70 -26.73
CA ASN A 698 11.15 27.70 -25.89
C ASN A 698 11.83 28.79 -26.74
N VAL A 699 11.74 30.03 -26.28
CA VAL A 699 12.39 31.17 -26.92
C VAL A 699 13.87 31.24 -26.54
N VAL A 700 14.75 31.06 -27.52
CA VAL A 700 16.14 31.49 -27.36
C VAL A 700 16.25 32.94 -27.82
N SER A 701 16.57 33.82 -26.88
CA SER A 701 17.02 35.18 -27.24
C SER A 701 18.46 35.07 -27.71
N SER A 702 18.68 35.09 -29.03
CA SER A 702 20.02 35.07 -29.61
C SER A 702 20.87 36.23 -29.06
N ILE A 703 21.78 35.92 -28.13
CA ILE A 703 22.82 36.85 -27.70
C ILE A 703 23.72 37.09 -28.89
N LEU A 704 23.65 38.29 -29.47
CA LEU A 704 24.59 38.72 -30.51
C LEU A 704 26.02 38.70 -29.95
N ALA A 705 26.92 38.11 -30.73
CA ALA A 705 28.31 37.81 -30.38
C ALA A 705 29.20 39.05 -30.15
#